data_AF-A0A9P5A9Y4-F1
#
_entry.id   AF-A0A9P5A9Y4-F1
#
_cell.length_a   1.000
_cell.length_b   1.000
_cell.length_c   1.000
_cell.angle_alpha   90.00
_cell.angle_beta   90.00
_cell.angle_gamma   90.00
#
_symmetry.space_group_name_H-M   'P 1'
#
loop_
_entity.id
_entity.type
_entity.pdbx_description
1 polymer ?
#
loop_
_entity_poly.entity_id
_entity_poly.type
_entity_poly.pdbx_seq_one_letter_code
_entity_poly.pdbx_strand_id
1 'polypeptide(L)'
;MPSSKSLCWLLLPSLSLGAIDRKHIVAQNTIIRTELITKETTPLQVGNGNFAFNVDTTGMQTYLPFNTMSRWAWHNDTEPDGEPIDAYSGVPRDTHGRNVYYDLPDPDLPHVSQWLIGNPNRINLGRIGLRYNGDTLASSSIFNTHQELDLWQGIITSSFNVDGKKVKVVTQGDFESDAVVFDIQSQLIEAGKLSIEFDFPYPPIHTTKYKDEVFVGVYDFPTNHTTQLSAASEQSAAHIYHDMGTKYYVNIRWPEKDRLALRRLEPHASTKRTAHRYILSSRHGKAISFTAHFSPEKRVPGLPSTIARRNKAGWKDYWNEGGFVDMTGSTNSNATELQRRIVASQYHVRVNSAADGESPQESGLMNNGWYGKFHMEMVVWHSTHWISWGRDKCFHKIFPALYEKLLPTWCARAKKMGWKRARWPKMTETTTGRSSPGGINAYLMWQQPHPMYLAILAFKSQPTKKTLRRWDPILEATADYMASYAWLNESSGKYDLGPPAIGVTQNTPPEITLNLAYEVAYWRYGLDIACEWKKKLGLPVPKHWTTVAKGLAKPPQIDSLYTVYNDKIWDVWTDQNIRGWGRPVLAINSARIGNPKRAIYHLTAYDYWKFDDAGFAIRGGDGNTPPPFMPRNAGFLLASPRICAASRLYEFYWDSYQHGRFWAKLPEVHRQYGPIVRIGPNELHIQDSQYFDTIFGFRPLNKEAMTAKEFGISHALFGVEDYKAYVKKRAAFGSAFSRTKLSKIQDQIIEEIQRGCTWIEDKSKNRAPVDLAFLFRAVPAEIITKYLFGQEYGFLQDVQTTKNLYDKRMDRIFGFSHLGRFIPKEIPLFVSLFRQLILRALGYNDPGSAFLDYFLLAQKLVQKVVARHNDPSHTCEGITQHTVFDDFLDSPLPKEEKEKGPLTQQAIAIWSGGWDTVGFVLTMAAYQLLQNRDAEQRLYQELKDAWKDPAEPPDISALEELPYLNAILKETFRLSPGALCRLSRVNPNRAEQYGNWKIPPGTIISMSIPDVLSDESIWGPDAAIFRPERWLHDGAELDRYLVTFSKGTRVCPGIELAWIETRLVVASLFRRYEMTIAPEAGISDDDIMPYYEGFTPVVKNWISRLPVEVKSRD
;
A
#
# COMPACT_ATOMS: atom_id res chain seq x y z
N MET A 1 24.66 -26.74 -2.02
CA MET A 1 24.30 -25.31 -1.90
C MET A 1 24.44 -24.62 -3.26
N PRO A 2 23.32 -24.19 -3.84
CA PRO A 2 23.19 -22.90 -4.52
C PRO A 2 22.21 -21.99 -3.75
N SER A 3 22.34 -20.68 -3.91
CA SER A 3 21.60 -19.65 -3.15
C SER A 3 20.09 -19.67 -3.42
N SER A 4 19.31 -19.53 -2.35
CA SER A 4 17.85 -19.66 -2.25
C SER A 4 17.01 -18.59 -2.96
N LYS A 5 17.55 -17.87 -3.96
CA LYS A 5 16.85 -16.76 -4.63
C LYS A 5 16.06 -17.15 -5.88
N SER A 6 16.19 -18.37 -6.38
CA SER A 6 15.71 -18.73 -7.72
C SER A 6 14.39 -19.53 -7.78
N LEU A 7 13.76 -19.86 -6.65
CA LEU A 7 12.60 -20.79 -6.64
C LEU A 7 11.29 -20.20 -6.08
N CYS A 8 11.18 -18.88 -5.89
CA CYS A 8 9.97 -18.22 -5.38
C CYS A 8 8.91 -17.86 -6.45
N TRP A 9 9.00 -18.41 -7.67
CA TRP A 9 8.15 -17.98 -8.81
C TRP A 9 6.91 -18.86 -9.08
N LEU A 10 6.58 -19.86 -8.24
CA LEU A 10 5.52 -20.85 -8.56
C LEU A 10 4.33 -20.88 -7.57
N LEU A 11 4.09 -19.82 -6.78
CA LEU A 11 3.04 -19.78 -5.74
C LEU A 11 2.00 -18.67 -5.94
N LEU A 12 1.03 -18.88 -6.85
CA LEU A 12 -0.30 -18.28 -6.70
C LEU A 12 -1.39 -19.32 -6.97
N PRO A 13 -2.48 -19.35 -6.17
CA PRO A 13 -3.69 -20.03 -6.61
C PRO A 13 -4.15 -19.33 -7.88
N SER A 14 -4.68 -20.07 -8.85
CA SER A 14 -5.18 -19.55 -10.11
C SER A 14 -6.39 -18.61 -9.92
N LEU A 15 -6.22 -17.40 -9.37
CA LEU A 15 -6.33 -16.26 -10.28
C LEU A 15 -5.18 -16.49 -11.22
N SER A 16 -5.42 -16.71 -12.51
CA SER A 16 -4.34 -16.86 -13.48
C SER A 16 -3.21 -15.88 -13.17
N LEU A 17 -2.15 -16.34 -12.49
CA LEU A 17 -0.81 -15.87 -12.77
C LEU A 17 -0.39 -16.55 -14.08
N GLY A 18 -1.22 -16.40 -15.12
CA GLY A 18 -0.60 -15.92 -16.34
C GLY A 18 0.08 -14.64 -15.88
N ALA A 19 1.40 -14.56 -16.01
CA ALA A 19 2.04 -13.27 -15.99
C ALA A 19 1.14 -12.35 -16.81
N ILE A 20 0.58 -11.29 -16.19
CA ILE A 20 -0.34 -10.38 -16.91
C ILE A 20 0.38 -10.12 -18.22
N ASP A 21 -0.26 -10.46 -19.34
CA ASP A 21 0.36 -10.24 -20.63
C ASP A 21 0.30 -8.74 -20.86
N ARG A 22 1.22 -8.02 -20.21
CA ARG A 22 1.26 -6.56 -20.18
C ARG A 22 1.34 -6.03 -21.59
N LYS A 23 2.04 -6.76 -22.48
CA LYS A 23 2.12 -6.42 -23.89
C LYS A 23 0.74 -6.52 -24.54
N HIS A 24 0.03 -7.62 -24.35
CA HIS A 24 -1.31 -7.78 -24.88
C HIS A 24 -2.28 -6.73 -24.33
N ILE A 25 -2.31 -6.52 -23.01
CA ILE A 25 -3.18 -5.53 -22.37
C ILE A 25 -2.85 -4.11 -22.83
N VAL A 26 -1.58 -3.74 -22.95
CA VAL A 26 -1.19 -2.41 -23.46
C VAL A 26 -1.57 -2.28 -24.94
N ALA A 27 -1.33 -3.31 -25.76
CA ALA A 27 -1.64 -3.30 -27.19
C ALA A 27 -3.15 -3.24 -27.50
N GLN A 28 -4.00 -3.80 -26.64
CA GLN A 28 -5.47 -3.65 -26.74
C GLN A 28 -5.93 -2.19 -26.60
N ASN A 29 -5.09 -1.33 -26.01
CA ASN A 29 -5.39 0.08 -25.75
C ASN A 29 -4.63 1.04 -26.68
N THR A 30 -4.07 0.52 -27.77
CA THR A 30 -3.47 1.30 -28.86
C THR A 30 -4.48 2.34 -29.38
N ILE A 31 -4.00 3.56 -29.59
CA ILE A 31 -4.83 4.67 -30.08
C ILE A 31 -4.74 4.69 -31.60
N ILE A 32 -5.90 4.60 -32.28
CA ILE A 32 -6.01 4.58 -33.74
C ILE A 32 -6.90 5.74 -34.20
N ARG A 33 -6.40 6.50 -35.19
CA ARG A 33 -7.13 7.59 -35.84
C ARG A 33 -7.16 7.37 -37.34
N THR A 34 -8.36 7.33 -37.92
CA THR A 34 -8.55 7.17 -39.39
C THR A 34 -8.92 8.47 -40.10
N GLU A 35 -9.19 9.53 -39.35
CA GLU A 35 -9.58 10.84 -39.86
C GLU A 35 -8.52 11.90 -39.54
N LEU A 36 -8.54 13.01 -40.29
CA LEU A 36 -7.79 14.21 -39.92
C LEU A 36 -8.30 14.75 -38.59
N ILE A 37 -7.37 15.18 -37.74
CA ILE A 37 -7.72 15.80 -36.46
C ILE A 37 -7.78 17.32 -36.61
N THR A 38 -8.37 18.00 -35.63
CA THR A 38 -8.41 19.46 -35.57
C THR A 38 -7.55 19.98 -34.41
N LYS A 39 -7.41 21.30 -34.31
CA LYS A 39 -6.74 21.94 -33.16
C LYS A 39 -7.43 21.68 -31.81
N GLU A 40 -8.66 21.17 -31.82
CA GLU A 40 -9.42 20.81 -30.62
C GLU A 40 -9.18 19.36 -30.18
N THR A 41 -8.55 18.54 -31.03
CA THR A 41 -8.19 17.16 -30.70
C THR A 41 -6.85 17.11 -29.98
N THR A 42 -6.76 16.30 -28.92
CA THR A 42 -5.48 16.09 -28.22
C THR A 42 -4.43 15.50 -29.17
N PRO A 43 -3.23 16.10 -29.29
CA PRO A 43 -2.17 15.54 -30.12
C PRO A 43 -1.63 14.24 -29.52
N LEU A 44 -1.24 13.30 -30.38
CA LEU A 44 -0.41 12.18 -29.93
C LEU A 44 1.03 12.68 -29.72
N GLN A 45 1.78 12.03 -28.84
CA GLN A 45 3.11 12.47 -28.45
C GLN A 45 4.10 11.32 -28.37
N VAL A 46 5.36 11.62 -28.68
CA VAL A 46 6.52 10.84 -28.27
C VAL A 46 7.40 11.70 -27.36
N GLY A 47 8.10 11.08 -26.41
CA GLY A 47 8.96 11.82 -25.49
C GLY A 47 9.47 10.99 -24.32
N ASN A 48 10.14 11.66 -23.39
CA ASN A 48 10.94 10.99 -22.36
C ASN A 48 10.84 11.62 -20.96
N GLY A 49 9.89 12.52 -20.73
CA GLY A 49 9.74 13.26 -19.48
C GLY A 49 10.50 14.59 -19.44
N ASN A 50 11.67 14.68 -20.08
CA ASN A 50 12.43 15.92 -20.24
C ASN A 50 12.06 16.67 -21.53
N PHE A 51 11.60 15.93 -22.56
CA PHE A 51 11.25 16.39 -23.88
C PHE A 51 10.00 15.68 -24.40
N ALA A 52 9.17 16.41 -25.16
CA ALA A 52 8.04 15.84 -25.90
C ALA A 52 7.87 16.51 -27.27
N PHE A 53 7.49 15.69 -28.26
CA PHE A 53 7.14 16.11 -29.62
C PHE A 53 5.71 15.68 -29.93
N ASN A 54 4.85 16.66 -30.19
CA ASN A 54 3.45 16.46 -30.53
C ASN A 54 3.28 16.24 -32.03
N VAL A 55 2.30 15.43 -32.45
CA VAL A 55 2.04 15.16 -33.86
C VAL A 55 0.57 15.34 -34.24
N ASP A 56 0.34 15.76 -35.48
CA ASP A 56 -0.92 15.61 -36.21
C ASP A 56 -1.03 14.22 -36.85
N THR A 57 -2.11 13.95 -37.58
CA THR A 57 -2.35 12.61 -38.17
C THR A 57 -1.32 12.17 -39.20
N THR A 58 -0.48 13.08 -39.72
CA THR A 58 0.66 12.72 -40.57
C THR A 58 1.80 12.06 -39.80
N GLY A 59 1.75 12.08 -38.46
CA GLY A 59 2.85 11.63 -37.60
C GLY A 59 3.94 12.70 -37.43
N MET A 60 3.72 13.90 -37.96
CA MET A 60 4.61 15.07 -37.88
C MET A 60 3.77 16.30 -37.48
N GLN A 61 4.32 17.51 -37.60
CA GLN A 61 3.62 18.78 -37.36
C GLN A 61 3.40 19.50 -38.70
N THR A 62 2.60 18.88 -39.56
CA THR A 62 2.49 19.22 -40.98
C THR A 62 1.42 20.28 -41.23
N TYR A 63 0.17 20.02 -40.86
CA TYR A 63 -0.97 20.90 -41.14
C TYR A 63 -1.57 21.51 -39.87
N LEU A 64 -1.24 20.96 -38.69
CA LEU A 64 -1.59 21.58 -37.41
C LEU A 64 -0.36 22.10 -36.68
N PRO A 65 -0.49 23.28 -36.07
CA PRO A 65 0.55 23.84 -35.24
C PRO A 65 0.55 23.13 -33.87
N PHE A 66 1.53 22.27 -33.60
CA PHE A 66 1.72 21.70 -32.25
C PHE A 66 3.09 22.03 -31.66
N ASN A 67 3.27 21.67 -30.39
CA ASN A 67 4.48 21.94 -29.63
C ASN A 67 5.57 20.88 -29.78
N THR A 68 6.79 21.38 -29.76
CA THR A 68 7.99 20.66 -29.38
C THR A 68 8.55 21.36 -28.15
N MET A 69 8.52 20.71 -26.99
CA MET A 69 8.92 21.34 -25.72
C MET A 69 9.95 20.50 -24.97
N SER A 70 10.85 21.20 -24.27
CA SER A 70 11.81 20.61 -23.35
C SER A 70 11.80 21.33 -22.01
N ARG A 71 12.35 20.69 -20.97
CA ARG A 71 12.45 21.28 -19.64
C ARG A 71 13.36 22.51 -19.57
N TRP A 72 14.37 22.59 -20.43
CA TRP A 72 15.41 23.63 -20.39
C TRP A 72 15.06 24.87 -21.23
N ALA A 73 14.05 24.78 -22.10
CA ALA A 73 13.72 25.82 -23.07
C ALA A 73 12.89 26.96 -22.45
N TRP A 74 13.57 27.85 -21.74
CA TRP A 74 12.99 29.06 -21.14
C TRP A 74 13.41 30.31 -21.90
N HIS A 75 12.48 31.24 -22.08
CA HIS A 75 12.69 32.56 -22.67
C HIS A 75 12.28 33.66 -21.68
N ASN A 76 12.93 34.80 -21.81
CA ASN A 76 12.65 35.98 -21.01
C ASN A 76 12.41 37.13 -21.98
N ASP A 77 11.19 37.65 -21.99
CA ASP A 77 10.84 38.79 -22.83
C ASP A 77 11.64 40.02 -22.41
N THR A 78 11.75 41.01 -23.31
CA THR A 78 12.34 42.31 -23.00
C THR A 78 11.62 42.95 -21.80
N GLU A 79 12.39 43.55 -20.90
CA GLU A 79 11.84 44.27 -19.75
C GLU A 79 10.99 45.46 -20.22
N PRO A 80 9.91 45.81 -19.50
CA PRO A 80 9.06 46.93 -19.89
C PRO A 80 9.80 48.27 -19.76
N ASP A 81 9.65 49.14 -20.75
CA ASP A 81 10.21 50.49 -20.72
C ASP A 81 9.50 51.35 -19.66
N GLY A 82 10.27 52.12 -18.89
CA GLY A 82 9.75 53.11 -17.94
C GLY A 82 9.35 52.57 -16.55
N GLU A 83 9.33 51.26 -16.34
CA GLU A 83 9.09 50.61 -15.05
C GLU A 83 10.23 49.61 -14.75
N PRO A 84 11.22 49.95 -13.90
CA PRO A 84 12.31 49.02 -13.60
C PRO A 84 11.81 47.85 -12.75
N ILE A 85 12.26 46.63 -13.04
CA ILE A 85 11.86 45.42 -12.30
C ILE A 85 12.13 45.56 -10.80
N ASP A 86 13.24 46.20 -10.43
CA ASP A 86 13.65 46.40 -9.03
C ASP A 86 12.71 47.33 -8.25
N ALA A 87 11.83 48.09 -8.92
CA ALA A 87 10.78 48.86 -8.25
C ALA A 87 9.66 47.95 -7.70
N TYR A 88 9.47 46.75 -8.27
CA TYR A 88 8.44 45.83 -7.79
C TYR A 88 8.84 45.20 -6.46
N SER A 89 8.11 45.55 -5.41
CA SER A 89 8.33 45.00 -4.06
C SER A 89 7.23 44.05 -3.60
N GLY A 90 6.15 43.91 -4.39
CA GLY A 90 4.88 43.32 -3.97
C GLY A 90 3.92 44.41 -3.46
N VAL A 91 2.68 44.04 -3.15
CA VAL A 91 1.67 44.98 -2.65
C VAL A 91 1.45 44.74 -1.15
N PRO A 92 1.50 45.78 -0.30
CA PRO A 92 1.32 45.62 1.13
C PRO A 92 -0.11 45.17 1.46
N ARG A 93 -0.22 44.25 2.42
CA ARG A 93 -1.48 43.81 3.01
C ARG A 93 -1.32 43.75 4.51
N ASP A 94 -2.33 44.19 5.23
CA ASP A 94 -2.38 43.96 6.68
C ASP A 94 -2.39 42.45 6.94
N THR A 95 -1.52 42.01 7.84
CA THR A 95 -1.39 40.62 8.26
C THR A 95 -1.11 40.62 9.75
N HIS A 96 -2.17 40.70 10.55
CA HIS A 96 -2.10 40.80 12.01
C HIS A 96 -1.37 42.05 12.52
N GLY A 97 -1.76 43.23 12.01
CA GLY A 97 -1.22 44.52 12.48
C GLY A 97 0.16 44.88 11.92
N ARG A 98 0.60 44.18 10.87
CA ARG A 98 1.82 44.51 10.12
C ARG A 98 1.54 44.50 8.62
N ASN A 99 2.18 45.43 7.91
CA ASN A 99 2.17 45.46 6.45
C ASN A 99 3.15 44.44 5.90
N VAL A 100 2.63 43.44 5.20
CA VAL A 100 3.41 42.40 4.52
C VAL A 100 3.24 42.56 3.02
N TYR A 101 4.34 42.59 2.28
CA TYR A 101 4.34 42.75 0.84
C TYR A 101 4.16 41.40 0.16
N TYR A 102 2.97 41.17 -0.41
CA TYR A 102 2.64 39.94 -1.13
C TYR A 102 2.86 40.10 -2.63
N ASP A 103 3.21 39.01 -3.32
CA ASP A 103 3.37 39.00 -4.78
C ASP A 103 2.00 39.11 -5.49
N LEU A 104 1.47 40.32 -5.51
CA LEU A 104 0.21 40.70 -6.15
C LEU A 104 0.52 41.61 -7.33
N PRO A 105 -0.32 41.63 -8.38
CA PRO A 105 -0.22 42.66 -9.41
C PRO A 105 -0.29 44.04 -8.75
N ASP A 106 0.74 44.83 -8.95
CA ASP A 106 0.87 46.17 -8.42
C ASP A 106 0.16 47.15 -9.38
N PRO A 107 -0.89 47.85 -8.93
CA PRO A 107 -1.60 48.80 -9.78
C PRO A 107 -0.72 49.99 -10.21
N ASP A 108 0.34 50.30 -9.45
CA ASP A 108 1.28 51.38 -9.76
C ASP A 108 2.41 50.92 -10.71
N LEU A 109 2.59 49.61 -10.88
CA LEU A 109 3.57 48.98 -11.79
C LEU A 109 2.90 47.88 -12.64
N PRO A 110 1.92 48.25 -13.49
CA PRO A 110 1.11 47.26 -14.22
C PRO A 110 1.93 46.48 -15.25
N HIS A 111 2.90 47.11 -15.92
CA HIS A 111 3.69 46.45 -16.96
C HIS A 111 4.72 45.50 -16.36
N VAL A 112 5.43 45.91 -15.30
CA VAL A 112 6.34 45.01 -14.56
C VAL A 112 5.57 43.85 -13.94
N SER A 113 4.40 44.11 -13.35
CA SER A 113 3.57 43.05 -12.78
C SER A 113 3.20 42.00 -13.82
N GLN A 114 2.73 42.42 -14.99
CA GLN A 114 2.40 41.50 -16.08
C GLN A 114 3.64 40.78 -16.63
N TRP A 115 4.77 41.46 -16.73
CA TRP A 115 6.04 40.85 -17.15
C TRP A 115 6.48 39.77 -16.15
N LEU A 116 6.42 40.02 -14.83
CA LEU A 116 6.77 39.05 -13.79
C LEU A 116 5.83 37.83 -13.76
N ILE A 117 4.57 38.01 -14.14
CA ILE A 117 3.61 36.92 -14.32
C ILE A 117 4.05 36.05 -15.50
N GLY A 118 4.31 36.69 -16.64
CA GLY A 118 4.63 36.03 -17.89
C GLY A 118 6.01 35.38 -17.91
N ASN A 119 6.99 35.98 -17.25
CA ASN A 119 8.39 35.64 -17.48
C ASN A 119 9.11 34.96 -16.29
N PRO A 120 10.10 34.09 -16.55
CA PRO A 120 10.38 33.53 -17.88
C PRO A 120 9.22 32.64 -18.34
N ASN A 121 9.04 32.49 -19.66
CA ASN A 121 8.04 31.64 -20.27
C ASN A 121 8.70 30.46 -21.02
N ARG A 122 8.01 29.33 -21.11
CA ARG A 122 8.51 28.17 -21.89
C ARG A 122 8.22 28.39 -23.37
N ILE A 123 9.11 27.92 -24.25
CA ILE A 123 8.99 28.16 -25.70
C ILE A 123 8.77 26.87 -26.51
N ASN A 124 8.17 27.04 -27.69
CA ASN A 124 8.13 26.00 -28.71
C ASN A 124 9.46 25.98 -29.46
N LEU A 125 10.12 24.81 -29.51
CA LEU A 125 11.44 24.62 -30.11
C LEU A 125 11.42 24.53 -31.64
N GLY A 126 10.25 24.61 -32.26
CA GLY A 126 10.08 24.56 -33.70
C GLY A 126 9.24 23.37 -34.15
N ARG A 127 8.86 23.44 -35.43
CA ARG A 127 8.05 22.43 -36.10
C ARG A 127 8.84 21.64 -37.11
N ILE A 128 8.49 20.37 -37.21
CA ILE A 128 9.00 19.46 -38.24
C ILE A 128 7.80 18.85 -38.96
N GLY A 129 7.64 19.16 -40.24
CA GLY A 129 6.46 18.80 -41.03
C GLY A 129 6.81 18.39 -42.46
N LEU A 130 5.78 18.08 -43.25
CA LEU A 130 5.92 17.68 -44.65
C LEU A 130 5.63 18.82 -45.62
N ARG A 131 6.41 18.88 -46.70
CA ARG A 131 6.15 19.72 -47.87
C ARG A 131 5.81 18.88 -49.08
N TYR A 132 4.84 19.34 -49.85
CA TYR A 132 4.42 18.75 -51.11
C TYR A 132 4.45 19.78 -52.23
N ASN A 133 5.10 19.46 -53.36
CA ASN A 133 5.27 20.35 -54.53
C ASN A 133 5.80 21.74 -54.17
N GLY A 134 6.70 21.81 -53.19
CA GLY A 134 7.34 23.06 -52.83
C GLY A 134 6.51 23.96 -51.92
N ASP A 135 5.40 23.49 -51.35
CA ASP A 135 4.61 24.16 -50.29
C ASP A 135 4.41 23.25 -49.07
N THR A 136 4.03 23.82 -47.93
CA THR A 136 3.65 23.04 -46.74
C THR A 136 2.41 22.21 -47.10
N LEU A 137 2.43 20.90 -46.79
CA LEU A 137 1.36 19.99 -47.21
C LEU A 137 0.03 20.37 -46.51
N ALA A 138 -0.94 20.81 -47.31
CA ALA A 138 -2.26 21.19 -46.84
C ALA A 138 -3.11 19.97 -46.45
N SER A 139 -3.96 20.13 -45.43
CA SER A 139 -4.89 19.09 -44.98
C SER A 139 -5.86 18.62 -46.07
N SER A 140 -6.27 19.53 -46.97
CA SER A 140 -7.14 19.23 -48.11
C SER A 140 -6.54 18.28 -49.15
N SER A 141 -5.22 18.05 -49.10
CA SER A 141 -4.49 17.15 -49.99
C SER A 141 -4.21 15.78 -49.38
N ILE A 142 -4.70 15.53 -48.16
CA ILE A 142 -4.44 14.31 -47.38
C ILE A 142 -5.71 13.46 -47.35
N PHE A 143 -5.59 12.22 -47.82
CA PHE A 143 -6.71 11.28 -47.89
C PHE A 143 -6.33 9.90 -47.32
N ASN A 144 -7.31 9.05 -47.05
CA ASN A 144 -7.11 7.66 -46.60
C ASN A 144 -6.15 7.56 -45.41
N THR A 145 -6.40 8.38 -44.39
CA THR A 145 -5.54 8.49 -43.22
C THR A 145 -5.66 7.30 -42.29
N HIS A 146 -4.53 6.92 -41.69
CA HIS A 146 -4.46 5.95 -40.61
C HIS A 146 -3.24 6.28 -39.75
N GLN A 147 -3.46 6.61 -38.48
CA GLN A 147 -2.44 6.86 -37.48
C GLN A 147 -2.62 5.90 -36.31
N GLU A 148 -1.54 5.29 -35.87
CA GLU A 148 -1.49 4.36 -34.75
C GLU A 148 -0.41 4.80 -33.76
N LEU A 149 -0.75 4.91 -32.47
CA LEU A 149 0.22 5.02 -31.38
C LEU A 149 0.31 3.70 -30.62
N ASP A 150 1.38 2.95 -30.89
CA ASP A 150 1.75 1.76 -30.13
C ASP A 150 2.31 2.21 -28.77
N LEU A 151 1.48 2.11 -27.72
CA LEU A 151 1.84 2.48 -26.35
C LEU A 151 2.94 1.59 -25.77
N TRP A 152 3.07 0.34 -26.23
CA TRP A 152 4.06 -0.62 -25.72
C TRP A 152 5.47 -0.29 -26.21
N GLN A 153 5.58 0.20 -27.45
CA GLN A 153 6.87 0.60 -28.04
C GLN A 153 7.10 2.11 -28.01
N GLY A 154 6.06 2.90 -27.75
CA GLY A 154 6.05 4.37 -27.87
C GLY A 154 6.44 4.83 -29.27
N ILE A 155 5.74 4.30 -30.27
CA ILE A 155 5.97 4.57 -31.69
C ILE A 155 4.66 5.03 -32.30
N ILE A 156 4.72 6.14 -33.05
CA ILE A 156 3.61 6.59 -33.86
C ILE A 156 3.87 6.17 -35.30
N THR A 157 2.94 5.43 -35.91
CA THR A 157 2.96 5.10 -37.34
C THR A 157 1.77 5.75 -38.02
N SER A 158 2.05 6.62 -38.99
CA SER A 158 1.03 7.27 -39.80
C SER A 158 1.16 6.83 -41.25
N SER A 159 0.03 6.59 -41.91
CA SER A 159 -0.04 6.37 -43.35
C SER A 159 -1.23 7.09 -43.96
N PHE A 160 -1.03 7.70 -45.11
CA PHE A 160 -2.04 8.49 -45.82
C PHE A 160 -1.65 8.62 -47.29
N ASN A 161 -2.57 9.11 -48.10
CA ASN A 161 -2.35 9.35 -49.52
C ASN A 161 -2.26 10.85 -49.80
N VAL A 162 -1.31 11.22 -50.66
CA VAL A 162 -1.18 12.54 -51.28
C VAL A 162 -1.08 12.32 -52.77
N ASP A 163 -1.93 12.96 -53.57
CA ASP A 163 -1.95 12.80 -55.04
C ASP A 163 -2.00 11.31 -55.48
N GLY A 164 -2.85 10.52 -54.81
CA GLY A 164 -3.00 9.08 -55.04
C GLY A 164 -1.79 8.21 -54.63
N LYS A 165 -0.71 8.81 -54.09
CA LYS A 165 0.49 8.10 -53.65
C LYS A 165 0.52 7.96 -52.14
N LYS A 166 0.85 6.75 -51.67
CA LYS A 166 0.98 6.46 -50.24
C LYS A 166 2.22 7.15 -49.66
N VAL A 167 2.06 7.75 -48.49
CA VAL A 167 3.09 8.25 -47.61
C VAL A 167 2.98 7.47 -46.30
N LYS A 168 4.10 6.94 -45.81
CA LYS A 168 4.21 6.33 -44.49
C LYS A 168 5.24 7.09 -43.67
N VAL A 169 4.90 7.43 -42.44
CA VAL A 169 5.77 8.10 -41.47
C VAL A 169 5.81 7.27 -40.20
N VAL A 170 7.00 7.00 -39.69
CA VAL A 170 7.22 6.41 -38.36
C VAL A 170 7.96 7.42 -37.50
N THR A 171 7.39 7.76 -36.34
CA THR A 171 7.89 8.80 -35.43
C THR A 171 8.17 8.21 -34.04
N GLN A 172 9.35 8.48 -33.49
CA GLN A 172 9.84 7.91 -32.22
C GLN A 172 10.62 8.95 -31.42
N GLY A 173 10.50 8.93 -30.09
CA GLY A 173 11.33 9.74 -29.19
C GLY A 173 12.63 9.02 -28.81
N ASP A 174 13.47 9.67 -28.00
CA ASP A 174 14.64 9.06 -27.38
C ASP A 174 14.56 9.13 -25.85
N PHE A 175 14.88 8.04 -25.14
CA PHE A 175 14.91 8.01 -23.68
C PHE A 175 16.13 8.71 -23.07
N GLU A 176 17.22 8.83 -23.83
CA GLU A 176 18.50 9.38 -23.33
C GLU A 176 18.76 10.82 -23.78
N SER A 177 18.04 11.34 -24.77
CA SER A 177 18.24 12.69 -25.31
C SER A 177 16.93 13.36 -25.73
N ASP A 178 16.95 14.68 -25.91
CA ASP A 178 15.78 15.47 -26.31
C ASP A 178 15.57 15.42 -27.84
N ALA A 179 15.49 14.18 -28.34
CA ALA A 179 15.49 13.87 -29.77
C ALA A 179 14.21 13.17 -30.22
N VAL A 180 13.87 13.42 -31.47
CA VAL A 180 12.82 12.73 -32.22
C VAL A 180 13.41 12.18 -33.52
N VAL A 181 12.94 11.00 -33.91
CA VAL A 181 13.39 10.28 -35.11
C VAL A 181 12.21 10.06 -36.04
N PHE A 182 12.47 10.25 -37.33
CA PHE A 182 11.52 10.00 -38.41
C PHE A 182 12.08 9.00 -39.42
N ASP A 183 11.22 8.11 -39.89
CA ASP A 183 11.41 7.28 -41.10
C ASP A 183 10.20 7.52 -42.01
N ILE A 184 10.41 8.21 -43.11
CA ILE A 184 9.39 8.56 -44.09
C ILE A 184 9.62 7.76 -45.38
N GLN A 185 8.56 7.12 -45.90
CA GLN A 185 8.60 6.35 -47.14
C GLN A 185 7.50 6.80 -48.09
N SER A 186 7.86 7.16 -49.32
CA SER A 186 6.90 7.49 -50.37
C SER A 186 7.55 7.51 -51.76
N GLN A 187 6.78 7.17 -52.80
CA GLN A 187 7.15 7.41 -54.20
C GLN A 187 7.31 8.92 -54.51
N LEU A 188 6.65 9.79 -53.74
CA LEU A 188 6.76 11.24 -53.92
C LEU A 188 8.12 11.79 -53.52
N ILE A 189 8.88 11.09 -52.67
CA ILE A 189 10.27 11.46 -52.32
C ILE A 189 11.17 11.23 -53.53
N GLU A 190 11.03 10.09 -54.19
CA GLU A 190 11.80 9.75 -55.40
C GLU A 190 11.49 10.71 -56.54
N ALA A 191 10.23 11.15 -56.66
CA ALA A 191 9.81 12.17 -57.61
C ALA A 191 10.28 13.60 -57.25
N GLY A 192 10.97 13.80 -56.11
CA GLY A 192 11.39 15.12 -55.62
C GLY A 192 10.24 16.03 -55.19
N LYS A 193 9.01 15.49 -55.07
CA LYS A 193 7.80 16.25 -54.73
C LYS A 193 7.56 16.34 -53.23
N LEU A 194 8.01 15.37 -52.45
CA LEU A 194 7.86 15.33 -50.99
C LEU A 194 9.20 15.61 -50.30
N SER A 195 9.21 16.56 -49.36
CA SER A 195 10.39 16.93 -48.57
C SER A 195 10.00 17.26 -47.13
N ILE A 196 10.98 17.42 -46.25
CA ILE A 196 10.76 17.75 -44.84
C ILE A 196 11.03 19.23 -44.61
N GLU A 197 10.15 19.88 -43.84
CA GLU A 197 10.25 21.27 -43.42
C GLU A 197 10.59 21.35 -41.94
N PHE A 198 11.56 22.22 -41.61
CA PHE A 198 11.78 22.73 -40.27
C PHE A 198 11.33 24.19 -40.27
N ASP A 199 10.40 24.56 -39.41
CA ASP A 199 9.91 25.93 -39.26
C ASP A 199 10.05 26.37 -37.80
N PHE A 200 10.54 27.58 -37.57
CA PHE A 200 10.92 28.05 -36.24
C PHE A 200 10.11 29.28 -35.84
N PRO A 201 9.41 29.26 -34.70
CA PRO A 201 8.66 30.42 -34.21
C PRO A 201 9.51 31.36 -33.36
N TYR A 202 9.06 32.60 -33.27
CA TYR A 202 9.36 33.52 -32.18
C TYR A 202 8.57 33.11 -30.90
N PRO A 203 9.03 33.44 -29.68
CA PRO A 203 8.30 33.18 -28.45
C PRO A 203 6.87 33.73 -28.45
N PRO A 204 5.97 33.16 -27.64
CA PRO A 204 4.62 33.72 -27.44
C PRO A 204 4.68 35.16 -26.91
N ILE A 205 3.83 36.06 -27.44
CA ILE A 205 3.79 37.48 -27.03
C ILE A 205 2.73 37.73 -25.92
N HIS A 206 1.91 36.72 -25.63
CA HIS A 206 0.91 36.69 -24.55
C HIS A 206 -0.15 37.80 -24.66
N THR A 207 -0.64 38.06 -25.87
CA THR A 207 -1.70 39.06 -26.13
C THR A 207 -2.97 38.45 -26.72
N THR A 208 -4.11 39.15 -26.57
CA THR A 208 -5.41 38.68 -27.11
C THR A 208 -5.43 38.61 -28.63
N LYS A 209 -4.61 39.42 -29.33
CA LYS A 209 -4.46 39.40 -30.80
C LYS A 209 -4.00 38.04 -31.31
N TYR A 210 -3.23 37.31 -30.51
CA TYR A 210 -2.61 36.05 -30.89
C TYR A 210 -3.02 34.94 -29.92
N LYS A 211 -4.31 34.89 -29.55
CA LYS A 211 -4.86 34.00 -28.51
C LYS A 211 -4.38 32.54 -28.55
N ASP A 212 -4.16 31.96 -29.73
CA ASP A 212 -3.72 30.57 -29.91
C ASP A 212 -2.16 30.41 -29.88
N GLU A 213 -1.39 31.50 -29.88
CA GLU A 213 0.09 31.52 -29.87
C GLU A 213 0.70 30.96 -28.60
N VAL A 214 -0.01 31.10 -27.48
CA VAL A 214 0.44 30.61 -26.17
C VAL A 214 0.70 29.13 -26.20
N PHE A 215 0.15 28.42 -27.19
CA PHE A 215 0.37 27.00 -27.37
C PHE A 215 1.44 26.67 -28.41
N VAL A 216 1.93 27.57 -29.27
CA VAL A 216 2.74 27.13 -30.43
C VAL A 216 3.79 28.14 -30.91
N GLY A 217 3.88 29.33 -30.29
CA GLY A 217 4.72 30.45 -30.71
C GLY A 217 4.17 31.23 -31.91
N VAL A 218 4.89 32.28 -32.33
CA VAL A 218 4.46 33.20 -33.40
C VAL A 218 5.40 33.14 -34.58
N TYR A 219 4.87 33.08 -35.80
CA TYR A 219 5.69 33.01 -37.03
C TYR A 219 5.75 34.36 -37.76
N ASP A 220 4.97 35.34 -37.30
CA ASP A 220 4.70 36.61 -37.98
C ASP A 220 5.81 37.65 -37.73
N PHE A 221 6.83 37.30 -36.93
CA PHE A 221 7.91 38.18 -36.49
C PHE A 221 9.31 37.68 -36.92
N PRO A 222 9.54 37.48 -38.24
CA PRO A 222 10.79 36.89 -38.76
C PRO A 222 12.03 37.78 -38.57
N THR A 223 11.88 39.03 -38.14
CA THR A 223 13.00 39.93 -37.87
C THR A 223 13.43 39.93 -36.39
N ASN A 224 12.63 39.33 -35.50
CA ASN A 224 12.85 39.39 -34.05
C ASN A 224 13.70 38.24 -33.51
N HIS A 225 14.07 37.30 -34.37
CA HIS A 225 14.92 36.15 -34.05
C HIS A 225 15.74 35.75 -35.26
N THR A 226 16.75 34.90 -35.05
CA THR A 226 17.64 34.45 -36.13
C THR A 226 17.80 32.94 -36.12
N THR A 227 17.88 32.37 -37.32
CA THR A 227 18.27 30.97 -37.52
C THR A 227 19.43 30.91 -38.49
N GLN A 228 20.38 29.99 -38.30
CA GLN A 228 21.57 29.86 -39.15
C GLN A 228 21.97 28.40 -39.33
N LEU A 229 22.46 28.04 -40.53
CA LEU A 229 23.11 26.75 -40.73
C LEU A 229 24.54 26.83 -40.22
N SER A 230 24.92 25.92 -39.32
CA SER A 230 26.29 25.79 -38.85
C SER A 230 26.99 24.61 -39.54
N ALA A 231 28.28 24.76 -39.83
CA ALA A 231 29.08 23.72 -40.47
C ALA A 231 29.05 22.41 -39.67
N ALA A 232 28.76 21.29 -40.32
CA ALA A 232 28.86 19.97 -39.70
C ALA A 232 30.24 19.37 -39.95
N SER A 233 30.80 18.68 -38.96
CA SER A 233 32.05 17.93 -39.11
C SER A 233 31.87 16.65 -39.96
N GLU A 234 30.63 16.19 -40.09
CA GLU A 234 30.28 14.96 -40.80
C GLU A 234 29.30 15.24 -41.94
N GLN A 235 29.51 14.58 -43.09
CA GLN A 235 28.66 14.76 -44.28
C GLN A 235 27.21 14.31 -44.07
N SER A 236 26.98 13.46 -43.08
CA SER A 236 25.66 12.91 -42.72
C SER A 236 25.00 13.61 -41.53
N ALA A 237 25.48 14.82 -41.18
CA ALA A 237 24.90 15.66 -40.15
C ALA A 237 24.71 17.11 -40.62
N ALA A 238 23.80 17.82 -39.96
CA ALA A 238 23.65 19.27 -40.09
C ALA A 238 23.20 19.89 -38.77
N HIS A 239 23.42 21.20 -38.61
CA HIS A 239 23.05 21.92 -37.41
C HIS A 239 22.32 23.20 -37.78
N ILE A 240 21.10 23.37 -37.28
CA ILE A 240 20.38 24.64 -37.33
C ILE A 240 20.54 25.30 -35.97
N TYR A 241 21.22 26.43 -35.93
CA TYR A 241 21.28 27.30 -34.75
C TYR A 241 20.08 28.23 -34.75
N HIS A 242 19.43 28.41 -33.60
CA HIS A 242 18.33 29.34 -33.39
C HIS A 242 18.64 30.22 -32.18
N ASP A 243 18.55 31.54 -32.39
CA ASP A 243 18.70 32.58 -31.38
C ASP A 243 17.48 33.49 -31.37
N MET A 244 16.77 33.47 -30.25
CA MET A 244 15.66 34.37 -29.94
C MET A 244 15.86 35.01 -28.55
N GLY A 245 17.12 35.22 -28.14
CA GLY A 245 17.50 35.45 -26.74
C GLY A 245 17.72 34.12 -25.99
N THR A 246 16.87 33.13 -26.23
CA THR A 246 17.15 31.72 -25.91
C THR A 246 17.87 31.06 -27.07
N LYS A 247 19.01 30.42 -26.78
CA LYS A 247 19.93 29.87 -27.79
C LYS A 247 19.90 28.35 -27.77
N TYR A 248 19.69 27.72 -28.92
CA TYR A 248 19.76 26.27 -29.05
C TYR A 248 20.04 25.83 -30.49
N TYR A 249 20.30 24.54 -30.61
CA TYR A 249 20.53 23.84 -31.86
C TYR A 249 19.46 22.78 -32.10
N VAL A 250 19.04 22.66 -33.35
CA VAL A 250 18.48 21.42 -33.89
C VAL A 250 19.61 20.70 -34.61
N ASN A 251 20.15 19.69 -33.94
CA ASN A 251 21.19 18.84 -34.46
C ASN A 251 20.54 17.70 -35.25
N ILE A 252 20.85 17.59 -36.53
CA ILE A 252 20.20 16.68 -37.46
C ILE A 252 21.22 15.62 -37.90
N ARG A 253 20.82 14.35 -37.90
CA ARG A 253 21.65 13.21 -38.32
C ARG A 253 20.87 12.24 -39.19
N TRP A 254 21.48 11.77 -40.27
CA TRP A 254 20.91 10.72 -41.12
C TRP A 254 21.94 9.62 -41.43
N PRO A 255 21.53 8.46 -41.95
CA PRO A 255 22.46 7.47 -42.50
C PRO A 255 23.19 8.01 -43.73
N GLU A 256 24.51 7.83 -43.83
CA GLU A 256 25.32 8.33 -44.96
C GLU A 256 24.79 7.90 -46.33
N LYS A 257 24.27 6.68 -46.42
CA LYS A 257 23.68 6.12 -47.65
C LYS A 257 22.48 6.92 -48.19
N ASP A 258 21.77 7.68 -47.36
CA ASP A 258 20.53 8.36 -47.75
C ASP A 258 20.79 9.70 -48.47
N ARG A 259 22.04 10.20 -48.46
CA ARG A 259 22.50 11.39 -49.20
C ARG A 259 21.52 12.59 -49.11
N LEU A 260 21.04 12.87 -47.91
CA LEU A 260 20.13 14.00 -47.68
C LEU A 260 20.88 15.33 -47.74
N ALA A 261 20.17 16.37 -48.16
CA ALA A 261 20.69 17.74 -48.19
C ALA A 261 19.73 18.69 -47.47
N LEU A 262 20.28 19.50 -46.57
CA LEU A 262 19.55 20.54 -45.86
C LEU A 262 19.87 21.90 -46.47
N ARG A 263 18.84 22.71 -46.74
CA ARG A 263 18.99 24.09 -47.25
C ARG A 263 18.02 25.03 -46.56
N ARG A 264 18.39 26.31 -46.48
CA ARG A 264 17.44 27.37 -46.09
C ARG A 264 16.49 27.67 -47.27
N LEU A 265 15.22 27.93 -46.99
CA LEU A 265 14.23 28.25 -48.02
C LEU A 265 14.43 29.66 -48.58
N GLU A 266 14.52 30.65 -47.69
CA GLU A 266 14.76 32.05 -48.06
C GLU A 266 16.24 32.42 -47.86
N PRO A 267 16.72 33.49 -48.52
CA PRO A 267 18.04 34.06 -48.25
C PRO A 267 18.20 34.49 -46.78
N HIS A 268 19.46 34.62 -46.33
CA HIS A 268 19.75 35.21 -45.03
C HIS A 268 19.21 36.64 -44.97
N ALA A 269 18.66 37.04 -43.82
CA ALA A 269 18.00 38.34 -43.60
C ALA A 269 16.69 38.60 -44.38
N SER A 270 16.02 37.55 -44.90
CA SER A 270 14.65 37.70 -45.43
C SER A 270 13.67 38.19 -44.37
N THR A 271 12.73 39.06 -44.76
CA THR A 271 11.65 39.59 -43.91
C THR A 271 10.32 38.85 -44.09
N LYS A 272 10.29 37.83 -44.95
CA LYS A 272 9.08 37.02 -45.17
C LYS A 272 8.83 36.11 -43.96
N ARG A 273 7.56 35.75 -43.74
CA ARG A 273 7.15 34.74 -42.72
C ARG A 273 7.91 33.40 -42.87
N THR A 274 8.40 33.08 -44.06
CA THR A 274 9.16 31.86 -44.39
C THR A 274 10.66 31.96 -44.11
N ALA A 275 11.15 33.08 -43.55
CA ALA A 275 12.58 33.38 -43.41
C ALA A 275 13.37 32.34 -42.59
N HIS A 276 12.70 31.67 -41.64
CA HIS A 276 13.30 30.68 -40.75
C HIS A 276 13.05 29.24 -41.17
N ARG A 277 12.58 29.00 -42.41
CA ARG A 277 12.32 27.65 -42.89
C ARG A 277 13.53 26.98 -43.49
N TYR A 278 13.71 25.71 -43.17
CA TYR A 278 14.72 24.83 -43.75
C TYR A 278 14.07 23.61 -44.38
N ILE A 279 14.64 23.16 -45.49
CA ILE A 279 14.15 22.03 -46.26
C ILE A 279 15.21 20.95 -46.25
N LEU A 280 14.84 19.78 -45.77
CA LEU A 280 15.62 18.55 -45.90
C LEU A 280 15.00 17.70 -47.00
N SER A 281 15.77 17.46 -48.05
CA SER A 281 15.32 16.68 -49.21
C SER A 281 16.31 15.56 -49.51
N SER A 282 15.79 14.43 -50.00
CA SER A 282 16.62 13.38 -50.56
C SER A 282 17.04 13.74 -51.99
N ARG A 283 18.27 13.43 -52.38
CA ARG A 283 18.73 13.49 -53.77
C ARG A 283 18.46 12.18 -54.53
N HIS A 284 18.32 11.06 -53.83
CA HIS A 284 18.08 9.73 -54.41
C HIS A 284 17.31 8.82 -53.42
N GLY A 285 16.36 8.05 -53.93
CA GLY A 285 15.66 7.01 -53.17
C GLY A 285 14.22 7.36 -52.77
N LYS A 286 13.55 6.38 -52.16
CA LYS A 286 12.11 6.44 -51.80
C LYS A 286 11.85 6.72 -50.32
N ALA A 287 12.90 7.03 -49.56
CA ALA A 287 12.81 7.20 -48.11
C ALA A 287 13.70 8.34 -47.60
N ILE A 288 13.29 8.92 -46.48
CA ILE A 288 14.04 9.90 -45.71
C ILE A 288 14.05 9.42 -44.26
N SER A 289 15.22 9.11 -43.71
CA SER A 289 15.38 8.79 -42.29
C SER A 289 16.34 9.76 -41.61
N PHE A 290 15.91 10.38 -40.53
CA PHE A 290 16.76 11.29 -39.76
C PHE A 290 16.35 11.40 -38.29
N THR A 291 17.33 11.78 -37.47
CA THR A 291 17.19 12.21 -36.07
C THR A 291 17.22 13.73 -36.05
N ALA A 292 16.30 14.35 -35.29
CA ALA A 292 16.39 15.75 -34.89
C ALA A 292 16.53 15.82 -33.36
N HIS A 293 17.67 16.32 -32.90
CA HIS A 293 17.99 16.47 -31.49
C HIS A 293 18.04 17.95 -31.10
N PHE A 294 17.12 18.37 -30.25
CA PHE A 294 17.06 19.72 -29.71
C PHE A 294 18.00 19.82 -28.51
N SER A 295 18.93 20.76 -28.52
CA SER A 295 19.91 20.89 -27.44
C SER A 295 20.43 22.33 -27.32
N PRO A 296 20.76 22.81 -26.10
CA PRO A 296 21.50 24.06 -25.94
C PRO A 296 22.86 24.06 -26.66
N GLU A 297 23.41 22.86 -26.92
CA GLU A 297 24.74 22.68 -27.48
C GLU A 297 24.72 22.09 -28.89
N LYS A 298 25.72 22.49 -29.68
CA LYS A 298 26.02 21.87 -30.97
C LYS A 298 26.71 20.53 -30.74
N ARG A 299 26.14 19.45 -31.28
CA ARG A 299 26.72 18.10 -31.16
C ARG A 299 26.20 17.17 -32.25
N VAL A 300 26.95 16.10 -32.55
CA VAL A 300 26.50 15.06 -33.47
C VAL A 300 25.52 14.13 -32.71
N PRO A 301 24.25 14.02 -33.14
CA PRO A 301 23.29 13.14 -32.47
C PRO A 301 23.43 11.68 -32.92
N GLY A 302 22.80 10.78 -32.17
CA GLY A 302 22.73 9.37 -32.52
C GLY A 302 22.01 9.12 -33.85
N LEU A 303 22.44 8.08 -34.58
CA LEU A 303 21.76 7.63 -35.79
C LEU A 303 20.31 7.21 -35.50
N PRO A 304 19.39 7.37 -36.47
CA PRO A 304 17.99 6.96 -36.33
C PRO A 304 17.80 5.53 -35.81
N SER A 305 18.60 4.59 -36.32
CA SER A 305 18.54 3.17 -35.94
C SER A 305 18.95 2.92 -34.48
N THR A 306 19.92 3.67 -33.97
CA THR A 306 20.38 3.56 -32.58
C THR A 306 19.28 4.02 -31.61
N ILE A 307 18.68 5.18 -31.89
CA ILE A 307 17.61 5.74 -31.07
C ILE A 307 16.35 4.85 -31.14
N ALA A 308 15.96 4.36 -32.33
CA ALA A 308 14.81 3.48 -32.48
C ALA A 308 14.94 2.19 -31.63
N ARG A 309 16.15 1.60 -31.57
CA ARG A 309 16.42 0.43 -30.72
C ARG A 309 16.32 0.78 -29.22
N ARG A 310 16.88 1.92 -28.82
CA ARG A 310 16.87 2.38 -27.43
C ARG A 310 15.47 2.76 -26.95
N ASN A 311 14.67 3.42 -27.79
CA ASN A 311 13.27 3.78 -27.49
C ASN A 311 12.44 2.53 -27.18
N LYS A 312 12.51 1.52 -28.05
CA LYS A 312 11.82 0.23 -27.83
C LYS A 312 12.25 -0.47 -26.55
N ALA A 313 13.54 -0.45 -26.25
CA ALA A 313 14.06 -1.02 -25.00
C ALA A 313 13.54 -0.25 -23.77
N GLY A 314 13.62 1.09 -23.79
CA GLY A 314 13.18 1.94 -22.68
C GLY A 314 11.68 1.82 -22.38
N TRP A 315 10.83 1.75 -23.40
CA TRP A 315 9.39 1.52 -23.19
C TRP A 315 9.10 0.10 -22.70
N LYS A 316 9.80 -0.91 -23.22
CA LYS A 316 9.69 -2.28 -22.73
C LYS A 316 10.07 -2.35 -21.24
N ASP A 317 11.16 -1.71 -20.83
CA ASP A 317 11.57 -1.68 -19.42
C ASP A 317 10.52 -0.95 -18.57
N TYR A 318 10.03 0.21 -19.05
CA TYR A 318 8.99 0.97 -18.36
C TYR A 318 7.71 0.16 -18.09
N TRP A 319 7.23 -0.61 -19.07
CA TRP A 319 6.02 -1.41 -18.91
C TRP A 319 6.23 -2.68 -18.07
N ASN A 320 7.46 -3.20 -18.01
CA ASN A 320 7.79 -4.35 -17.17
C ASN A 320 8.14 -3.98 -15.72
N GLU A 321 8.49 -2.71 -15.46
CA GLU A 321 8.78 -2.19 -14.12
C GLU A 321 7.54 -1.62 -13.42
N GLY A 322 7.42 -1.88 -12.11
CA GLY A 322 6.36 -1.36 -11.25
C GLY A 322 5.05 -2.16 -11.27
N GLY A 323 4.05 -1.59 -10.59
CA GLY A 323 2.68 -2.12 -10.53
C GLY A 323 1.99 -2.10 -11.88
N PHE A 324 1.09 -3.05 -12.11
CA PHE A 324 0.27 -3.15 -13.31
C PHE A 324 -1.09 -3.71 -12.91
N VAL A 325 -2.16 -3.20 -13.50
CA VAL A 325 -3.54 -3.63 -13.21
C VAL A 325 -4.17 -4.11 -14.50
N ASP A 326 -4.76 -5.30 -14.45
CA ASP A 326 -5.56 -5.90 -15.51
C ASP A 326 -6.99 -6.07 -15.00
N MET A 327 -7.94 -5.46 -15.72
CA MET A 327 -9.37 -5.48 -15.41
C MET A 327 -10.18 -6.24 -16.46
N THR A 328 -9.53 -6.94 -17.40
CA THR A 328 -10.23 -7.73 -18.44
C THR A 328 -11.09 -8.84 -17.88
N GLY A 329 -10.79 -9.33 -16.66
CA GLY A 329 -11.62 -10.29 -15.93
C GLY A 329 -12.81 -9.69 -15.16
N SER A 330 -13.01 -8.37 -15.19
CA SER A 330 -14.09 -7.70 -14.45
C SER A 330 -15.41 -7.73 -15.24
N THR A 331 -16.50 -8.04 -14.56
CA THR A 331 -17.86 -8.02 -15.13
C THR A 331 -18.50 -6.63 -15.13
N ASN A 332 -17.82 -5.61 -14.59
CA ASN A 332 -18.33 -4.25 -14.55
C ASN A 332 -18.28 -3.61 -15.95
N SER A 333 -19.38 -3.01 -16.40
CA SER A 333 -19.47 -2.33 -17.70
C SER A 333 -18.43 -1.22 -17.90
N ASN A 334 -17.93 -0.63 -16.82
CA ASN A 334 -16.94 0.44 -16.86
C ASN A 334 -15.49 -0.08 -16.92
N ALA A 335 -15.26 -1.40 -16.79
CA ALA A 335 -13.93 -1.98 -16.67
C ALA A 335 -13.05 -1.73 -17.89
N THR A 336 -13.58 -1.90 -19.11
CA THR A 336 -12.83 -1.70 -20.35
C THR A 336 -12.32 -0.26 -20.48
N GLU A 337 -13.20 0.71 -20.27
CA GLU A 337 -12.82 2.13 -20.35
C GLU A 337 -11.89 2.53 -19.20
N LEU A 338 -12.09 1.98 -18.00
CA LEU A 338 -11.19 2.18 -16.88
C LEU A 338 -9.78 1.60 -17.20
N GLN A 339 -9.70 0.45 -17.89
CA GLN A 339 -8.45 -0.19 -18.29
C GLN A 339 -7.70 0.68 -19.29
N ARG A 340 -8.42 1.15 -20.32
CA ARG A 340 -7.89 2.09 -21.31
C ARG A 340 -7.30 3.32 -20.65
N ARG A 341 -8.00 3.89 -19.67
CA ARG A 341 -7.54 5.07 -18.95
C ARG A 341 -6.36 4.79 -18.02
N ILE A 342 -6.29 3.64 -17.35
CA ILE A 342 -5.09 3.23 -16.58
C ILE A 342 -3.88 3.19 -17.50
N VAL A 343 -3.99 2.50 -18.64
CA VAL A 343 -2.88 2.31 -19.57
C VAL A 343 -2.47 3.62 -20.22
N ALA A 344 -3.40 4.37 -20.81
CA ALA A 344 -3.10 5.67 -21.44
C ALA A 344 -2.48 6.65 -20.43
N SER A 345 -3.00 6.70 -19.21
CA SER A 345 -2.47 7.58 -18.14
C SER A 345 -1.00 7.30 -17.86
N GLN A 346 -0.59 6.03 -17.79
CA GLN A 346 0.80 5.64 -17.55
C GLN A 346 1.71 6.13 -18.68
N TYR A 347 1.33 5.90 -19.95
CA TYR A 347 2.09 6.41 -21.09
C TYR A 347 2.28 7.94 -21.02
N HIS A 348 1.17 8.66 -20.79
CA HIS A 348 1.16 10.12 -20.76
C HIS A 348 2.01 10.71 -19.64
N VAL A 349 1.95 10.18 -18.41
CA VAL A 349 2.80 10.66 -17.30
C VAL A 349 4.27 10.31 -17.51
N ARG A 350 4.59 9.23 -18.23
CA ARG A 350 5.98 8.93 -18.59
C ARG A 350 6.55 9.94 -19.58
N VAL A 351 5.77 10.35 -20.58
CA VAL A 351 6.17 11.36 -21.57
C VAL A 351 6.26 12.75 -20.97
N ASN A 352 5.35 13.10 -20.05
CA ASN A 352 5.14 14.49 -19.63
C ASN A 352 5.55 14.79 -18.18
N SER A 353 5.78 13.81 -17.31
CA SER A 353 5.88 14.02 -15.84
C SER A 353 7.02 13.24 -15.18
N ALA A 354 8.10 13.00 -15.93
CA ALA A 354 9.27 12.26 -15.49
C ALA A 354 10.59 13.04 -15.70
N ALA A 355 10.51 14.38 -15.69
CA ALA A 355 11.66 15.27 -15.86
C ALA A 355 12.64 15.18 -14.69
N ASP A 356 13.93 15.32 -14.96
CA ASP A 356 14.95 15.32 -13.92
C ASP A 356 14.95 16.66 -13.18
N GLY A 357 14.78 16.63 -11.85
CA GLY A 357 14.81 17.80 -10.97
C GLY A 357 13.67 18.80 -11.14
N GLU A 358 12.66 18.49 -11.95
CA GLU A 358 11.56 19.41 -12.26
C GLU A 358 10.19 18.74 -12.18
N SER A 359 9.18 19.51 -11.79
CA SER A 359 7.78 19.11 -11.93
C SER A 359 7.22 19.69 -13.24
N PRO A 360 6.34 18.96 -13.94
CA PRO A 360 5.70 19.51 -15.12
C PRO A 360 4.71 20.62 -14.78
N GLN A 361 4.47 21.51 -15.76
CA GLN A 361 3.29 22.38 -15.75
C GLN A 361 2.00 21.56 -15.82
N GLU A 362 0.85 22.21 -15.54
CA GLU A 362 -0.43 21.51 -15.46
C GLU A 362 -0.83 20.75 -16.73
N SER A 363 -0.30 21.17 -17.87
CA SER A 363 -0.47 20.59 -19.21
C SER A 363 0.68 19.65 -19.64
N GLY A 364 1.61 19.31 -18.75
CA GLY A 364 2.77 18.50 -19.11
C GLY A 364 3.71 19.22 -20.09
N LEU A 365 4.27 18.47 -21.03
CA LEU A 365 4.97 19.02 -22.19
C LEU A 365 4.07 19.02 -23.45
N MET A 366 2.74 19.01 -23.27
CA MET A 366 1.80 19.04 -24.38
C MET A 366 1.51 20.46 -24.86
N ASN A 367 1.15 21.34 -23.92
CA ASN A 367 0.77 22.73 -24.18
C ASN A 367 1.49 23.67 -23.23
N ASN A 368 1.78 24.89 -23.64
CA ASN A 368 2.40 25.90 -22.80
C ASN A 368 1.32 26.72 -22.05
N GLY A 369 0.71 26.06 -21.06
CA GLY A 369 -0.29 26.67 -20.17
C GLY A 369 0.41 27.38 -19.00
N TRP A 370 -0.19 28.44 -18.45
CA TRP A 370 0.41 29.18 -17.33
C TRP A 370 1.86 29.63 -17.61
N TYR A 371 2.15 30.03 -18.84
CA TYR A 371 3.49 30.44 -19.30
C TYR A 371 4.57 29.36 -19.14
N GLY A 372 4.19 28.08 -19.06
CA GLY A 372 5.17 26.99 -18.95
C GLY A 372 5.52 26.62 -17.53
N LYS A 373 5.06 27.43 -16.57
CA LYS A 373 5.38 27.34 -15.15
C LYS A 373 4.56 26.24 -14.49
N PHE A 374 5.15 25.57 -13.51
CA PHE A 374 4.45 24.55 -12.74
C PHE A 374 3.84 25.14 -11.48
N HIS A 375 2.80 24.47 -11.00
CA HIS A 375 2.09 24.81 -9.78
C HIS A 375 2.62 23.91 -8.66
N MET A 376 3.23 24.48 -7.63
CA MET A 376 3.87 23.75 -6.53
C MET A 376 2.86 22.95 -5.70
N GLU A 377 1.64 23.45 -5.60
CA GLU A 377 0.52 22.76 -4.98
C GLU A 377 0.08 21.51 -5.76
N MET A 378 0.49 21.41 -7.01
CA MET A 378 0.11 20.33 -7.90
C MET A 378 1.16 19.21 -8.00
N VAL A 379 2.36 19.46 -7.47
CA VAL A 379 3.52 18.56 -7.50
C VAL A 379 3.22 17.18 -6.90
N VAL A 380 2.47 17.14 -5.79
CA VAL A 380 2.10 15.88 -5.15
C VAL A 380 1.24 15.01 -6.06
N TRP A 381 0.33 15.62 -6.82
CA TRP A 381 -0.55 14.88 -7.74
C TRP A 381 0.20 14.41 -8.97
N HIS A 382 1.14 15.18 -9.49
CA HIS A 382 1.96 14.78 -10.64
C HIS A 382 2.94 13.65 -10.35
N SER A 383 3.49 13.59 -9.13
CA SER A 383 4.73 12.82 -8.93
C SER A 383 4.65 11.78 -7.82
N THR A 384 3.68 11.84 -6.90
CA THR A 384 3.64 10.85 -5.80
C THR A 384 3.23 9.45 -6.27
N HIS A 385 2.50 9.36 -7.39
CA HIS A 385 2.05 8.08 -7.93
C HIS A 385 3.23 7.17 -8.29
N TRP A 386 4.38 7.74 -8.68
CA TRP A 386 5.59 7.00 -9.02
C TRP A 386 5.98 5.99 -7.94
N ILE A 387 6.04 6.39 -6.67
CA ILE A 387 6.35 5.48 -5.56
C ILE A 387 5.22 4.47 -5.33
N SER A 388 3.95 4.91 -5.35
CA SER A 388 2.82 3.99 -5.10
C SER A 388 2.67 2.90 -6.16
N TRP A 389 3.21 3.12 -7.37
CA TRP A 389 3.27 2.14 -8.46
C TRP A 389 4.63 1.45 -8.57
N GLY A 390 5.51 1.54 -7.56
CA GLY A 390 6.81 0.86 -7.56
C GLY A 390 7.78 1.36 -8.63
N ARG A 391 7.66 2.63 -9.04
CA ARG A 391 8.52 3.33 -10.02
C ARG A 391 9.29 4.45 -9.34
N ASP A 392 9.93 4.12 -8.23
CA ASP A 392 10.69 5.05 -7.38
C ASP A 392 11.83 5.75 -8.12
N LYS A 393 12.44 5.13 -9.15
CA LYS A 393 13.43 5.79 -10.02
C LYS A 393 12.94 7.13 -10.59
N CYS A 394 11.70 7.19 -11.07
CA CYS A 394 11.11 8.42 -11.59
C CYS A 394 10.87 9.46 -10.48
N PHE A 395 10.46 9.01 -9.29
CA PHE A 395 10.31 9.88 -8.14
C PHE A 395 11.65 10.50 -7.69
N HIS A 396 12.69 9.68 -7.57
CA HIS A 396 14.01 10.09 -7.09
C HIS A 396 14.79 10.94 -8.09
N LYS A 397 14.41 10.93 -9.37
CA LYS A 397 14.86 11.90 -10.37
C LYS A 397 14.35 13.31 -10.10
N ILE A 398 13.14 13.44 -9.56
CA ILE A 398 12.50 14.73 -9.28
C ILE A 398 12.85 15.23 -7.88
N PHE A 399 12.80 14.35 -6.87
CA PHE A 399 12.92 14.74 -5.47
C PHE A 399 14.13 14.13 -4.75
N PRO A 400 14.73 14.87 -3.80
CA PRO A 400 14.41 16.24 -3.39
C PRO A 400 14.96 17.37 -4.28
N ALA A 401 15.60 17.04 -5.41
CA ALA A 401 16.29 17.99 -6.29
C ALA A 401 15.49 19.26 -6.65
N LEU A 402 14.18 19.11 -6.93
CA LEU A 402 13.29 20.25 -7.16
C LEU A 402 13.29 21.26 -6.00
N TYR A 403 13.14 20.77 -4.76
CA TYR A 403 13.13 21.61 -3.57
C TYR A 403 14.54 22.14 -3.24
N GLU A 404 15.59 21.33 -3.47
CA GLU A 404 16.99 21.75 -3.29
C GLU A 404 17.30 22.98 -4.15
N LYS A 405 16.88 22.96 -5.43
CA LYS A 405 17.11 24.06 -6.38
C LYS A 405 16.38 25.35 -6.00
N LEU A 406 15.19 25.21 -5.42
CA LEU A 406 14.31 26.33 -5.10
C LEU A 406 14.58 26.93 -3.72
N LEU A 407 15.06 26.13 -2.77
CA LEU A 407 15.19 26.48 -1.35
C LEU A 407 15.82 27.87 -1.08
N PRO A 408 16.92 28.29 -1.75
CA PRO A 408 17.54 29.60 -1.48
C PRO A 408 16.60 30.78 -1.77
N THR A 409 15.91 30.76 -2.92
CA THR A 409 15.01 31.83 -3.36
C THR A 409 13.79 31.97 -2.43
N TRP A 410 13.25 30.85 -1.94
CA TRP A 410 12.12 30.86 -1.02
C TRP A 410 12.49 31.23 0.41
N CYS A 411 13.73 30.97 0.80
CA CYS A 411 14.29 31.53 2.04
C CYS A 411 14.41 33.04 1.98
N ALA A 412 14.92 33.58 0.86
CA ALA A 412 15.02 35.02 0.65
C ALA A 412 13.63 35.68 0.63
N ARG A 413 12.65 35.06 -0.04
CA ARG A 413 11.27 35.55 -0.08
C ARG A 413 10.64 35.62 1.30
N ALA A 414 10.65 34.52 2.07
CA ALA A 414 9.99 34.55 3.39
C ALA A 414 10.66 35.57 4.32
N LYS A 415 11.99 35.70 4.25
CA LYS A 415 12.74 36.74 4.97
C LYS A 415 12.25 38.15 4.62
N LYS A 416 12.06 38.46 3.33
CA LYS A 416 11.50 39.75 2.88
C LYS A 416 10.09 40.00 3.44
N MET A 417 9.31 38.94 3.63
CA MET A 417 7.96 38.99 4.21
C MET A 417 7.94 38.96 5.75
N GLY A 418 9.11 38.93 6.41
CA GLY A 418 9.22 38.89 7.88
C GLY A 418 9.05 37.52 8.52
N TRP A 419 9.13 36.43 7.74
CA TRP A 419 9.06 35.05 8.24
C TRP A 419 10.40 34.32 8.12
N LYS A 420 10.51 33.18 8.82
CA LYS A 420 11.71 32.36 8.80
C LYS A 420 11.72 31.42 7.59
N ARG A 421 12.91 31.19 7.05
CA ARG A 421 13.22 30.10 6.10
C ARG A 421 12.23 30.02 4.92
N ALA A 422 11.76 28.85 4.50
CA ALA A 422 11.24 28.64 3.15
C ALA A 422 9.71 28.71 3.07
N ARG A 423 9.19 29.72 2.36
CA ARG A 423 7.77 29.80 1.96
C ARG A 423 7.62 29.34 0.51
N TRP A 424 7.06 28.15 0.26
CA TRP A 424 6.95 27.59 -1.08
C TRP A 424 5.96 28.39 -1.99
N PRO A 425 6.21 28.48 -3.31
CA PRO A 425 5.36 29.20 -4.28
C PRO A 425 4.00 28.55 -4.46
N LYS A 426 3.15 29.20 -5.26
CA LYS A 426 2.16 28.50 -6.08
C LYS A 426 2.70 28.29 -7.51
N MET A 427 2.61 29.30 -8.38
CA MET A 427 3.07 29.26 -9.78
C MET A 427 4.53 29.71 -9.89
N THR A 428 5.42 28.81 -10.33
CA THR A 428 6.87 29.07 -10.39
C THR A 428 7.58 28.23 -11.46
N GLU A 429 8.88 28.49 -11.62
CA GLU A 429 9.80 27.69 -12.41
C GLU A 429 11.18 27.64 -11.74
N THR A 430 12.07 26.77 -12.23
CA THR A 430 13.29 26.44 -11.48
C THR A 430 14.53 27.27 -11.83
N THR A 431 14.49 28.09 -12.87
CA THR A 431 15.59 28.94 -13.34
C THR A 431 15.78 30.16 -12.44
N THR A 432 14.70 30.90 -12.20
CA THR A 432 14.65 32.09 -11.34
C THR A 432 14.14 31.77 -9.94
N GLY A 433 13.31 30.73 -9.79
CA GLY A 433 12.65 30.41 -8.52
C GLY A 433 11.67 31.48 -8.04
N ARG A 434 11.20 32.38 -8.92
CA ARG A 434 10.26 33.45 -8.58
C ARG A 434 8.82 32.95 -8.53
N SER A 435 8.00 33.53 -7.64
CA SER A 435 6.54 33.36 -7.69
C SER A 435 5.97 34.36 -8.67
N SER A 436 5.13 33.91 -9.60
CA SER A 436 4.38 34.85 -10.43
C SER A 436 3.35 35.60 -9.60
N PRO A 437 3.25 36.95 -9.73
CA PRO A 437 2.24 37.74 -9.04
C PRO A 437 0.80 37.24 -9.29
N GLY A 438 -0.08 37.32 -8.29
CA GLY A 438 -1.49 36.95 -8.44
C GLY A 438 -2.18 36.67 -7.12
N GLY A 439 -3.48 36.95 -7.02
CA GLY A 439 -4.24 36.78 -5.76
C GLY A 439 -4.16 35.37 -5.18
N ILE A 440 -4.48 34.35 -5.98
CA ILE A 440 -4.35 32.94 -5.56
C ILE A 440 -2.88 32.60 -5.32
N ASN A 441 -1.97 33.06 -6.18
CA ASN A 441 -0.54 32.75 -6.08
C ASN A 441 0.10 33.28 -4.79
N ALA A 442 -0.35 34.45 -4.33
CA ALA A 442 0.14 35.15 -3.16
C ALA A 442 -0.30 34.53 -1.84
N TYR A 443 -1.55 34.05 -1.76
CA TYR A 443 -2.19 33.68 -0.49
C TYR A 443 -2.41 32.16 -0.31
N LEU A 444 -2.32 31.38 -1.39
CA LEU A 444 -2.48 29.92 -1.31
C LEU A 444 -1.36 29.30 -0.47
N MET A 445 -1.76 28.41 0.42
CA MET A 445 -0.86 27.92 1.47
C MET A 445 -0.83 26.39 1.62
N TRP A 446 -1.77 25.63 1.05
CA TRP A 446 -1.85 24.19 1.31
C TRP A 446 -0.67 23.37 0.78
N GLN A 447 0.18 23.94 -0.09
CA GLN A 447 1.41 23.34 -0.59
C GLN A 447 2.56 23.33 0.41
N GLN A 448 2.47 24.13 1.48
CA GLN A 448 3.59 24.29 2.41
C GLN A 448 4.01 22.96 3.08
N PRO A 449 3.09 22.07 3.51
CA PRO A 449 3.46 20.79 4.10
C PRO A 449 3.85 19.68 3.09
N HIS A 450 3.79 19.91 1.77
CA HIS A 450 4.10 18.89 0.74
C HIS A 450 5.46 18.19 0.92
N PRO A 451 6.57 18.90 1.22
CA PRO A 451 7.87 18.26 1.42
C PRO A 451 7.85 17.20 2.52
N MET A 452 7.05 17.39 3.58
CA MET A 452 6.91 16.44 4.68
C MET A 452 6.35 15.10 4.19
N TYR A 453 5.30 15.15 3.38
CA TYR A 453 4.69 13.95 2.81
C TYR A 453 5.62 13.26 1.82
N LEU A 454 6.27 14.02 0.94
CA LEU A 454 7.21 13.49 -0.06
C LEU A 454 8.45 12.86 0.59
N ALA A 455 8.97 13.44 1.68
CA ALA A 455 10.08 12.88 2.43
C ALA A 455 9.73 11.53 3.08
N ILE A 456 8.51 11.39 3.62
CA ILE A 456 8.04 10.10 4.14
C ILE A 456 7.96 9.06 3.02
N LEU A 457 7.45 9.41 1.85
CA LEU A 457 7.43 8.48 0.71
C LEU A 457 8.86 8.08 0.31
N ALA A 458 9.77 9.04 0.22
CA ALA A 458 11.18 8.78 -0.08
C ALA A 458 11.82 7.85 0.96
N PHE A 459 11.56 8.07 2.26
CA PHE A 459 12.07 7.23 3.34
C PHE A 459 11.44 5.84 3.35
N LYS A 460 10.15 5.71 3.04
CA LYS A 460 9.50 4.40 2.88
C LYS A 460 10.11 3.59 1.73
N SER A 461 10.45 4.26 0.62
CA SER A 461 11.12 3.63 -0.52
C SER A 461 12.58 3.27 -0.20
N GLN A 462 13.30 4.16 0.50
CA GLN A 462 14.73 4.01 0.81
C GLN A 462 15.00 4.43 2.27
N PRO A 463 14.79 3.54 3.27
CA PRO A 463 14.86 3.86 4.70
C PRO A 463 16.29 3.97 5.22
N THR A 464 17.06 4.93 4.72
CA THR A 464 18.48 5.10 5.03
C THR A 464 18.76 6.43 5.73
N LYS A 465 19.84 6.48 6.52
CA LYS A 465 20.35 7.75 7.09
C LYS A 465 20.72 8.77 5.99
N LYS A 466 21.14 8.30 4.81
CA LYS A 466 21.40 9.17 3.65
C LYS A 466 20.13 9.89 3.20
N THR A 467 19.01 9.17 3.11
CA THR A 467 17.70 9.75 2.79
C THR A 467 17.28 10.77 3.85
N LEU A 468 17.37 10.41 5.14
CA LEU A 468 17.03 11.32 6.23
C LEU A 468 17.83 12.64 6.16
N ARG A 469 19.16 12.54 6.02
CA ARG A 469 20.07 13.69 5.96
C ARG A 469 19.83 14.57 4.73
N ARG A 470 19.54 13.97 3.57
CA ARG A 470 19.32 14.74 2.33
C ARG A 470 18.06 15.60 2.40
N TRP A 471 16.99 15.09 3.02
CA TRP A 471 15.71 15.82 3.13
C TRP A 471 15.66 16.80 4.30
N ASP A 472 16.49 16.60 5.33
CA ASP A 472 16.44 17.41 6.57
C ASP A 472 16.51 18.93 6.34
N PRO A 473 17.39 19.49 5.49
CA PRO A 473 17.44 20.94 5.27
C PRO A 473 16.13 21.51 4.70
N ILE A 474 15.43 20.73 3.87
CA ILE A 474 14.16 21.14 3.26
C ILE A 474 13.06 21.09 4.32
N LEU A 475 12.99 20.02 5.12
CA LEU A 475 11.98 19.88 6.15
C LEU A 475 12.16 20.90 7.27
N GLU A 476 13.40 21.15 7.70
CA GLU A 476 13.73 22.18 8.67
C GLU A 476 13.29 23.57 8.18
N ALA A 477 13.68 23.93 6.95
CA ALA A 477 13.32 25.23 6.38
C ALA A 477 11.81 25.40 6.20
N THR A 478 11.10 24.32 5.86
CA THR A 478 9.65 24.31 5.73
C THR A 478 8.97 24.46 7.09
N ALA A 479 9.41 23.70 8.11
CA ALA A 479 8.85 23.74 9.45
C ALA A 479 9.08 25.09 10.13
N ASP A 480 10.25 25.71 9.94
CA ASP A 480 10.54 27.05 10.43
C ASP A 480 9.61 28.10 9.84
N TYR A 481 9.35 28.04 8.53
CA TYR A 481 8.38 28.92 7.91
C TYR A 481 6.99 28.70 8.50
N MET A 482 6.51 27.45 8.49
CA MET A 482 5.18 27.10 9.00
C MET A 482 4.97 27.55 10.44
N ALA A 483 5.97 27.36 11.31
CA ALA A 483 5.91 27.79 12.71
C ALA A 483 5.97 29.32 12.86
N SER A 484 6.72 30.03 12.00
CA SER A 484 6.77 31.50 12.05
C SER A 484 5.57 32.20 11.38
N TYR A 485 4.88 31.51 10.47
CA TYR A 485 3.68 32.02 9.80
C TYR A 485 2.46 32.01 10.70
N ALA A 486 2.28 30.95 11.49
CA ALA A 486 1.16 30.82 12.40
C ALA A 486 1.20 31.93 13.46
N TRP A 487 0.12 32.70 13.57
CA TRP A 487 0.06 33.89 14.42
C TRP A 487 -0.61 33.59 15.76
N LEU A 488 0.01 33.99 16.87
CA LEU A 488 -0.59 33.81 18.19
C LEU A 488 -1.71 34.84 18.41
N ASN A 489 -2.95 34.35 18.46
CA ASN A 489 -4.10 35.12 18.86
C ASN A 489 -4.15 35.22 20.38
N GLU A 490 -3.83 36.41 20.91
CA GLU A 490 -3.76 36.64 22.36
C GLU A 490 -5.08 36.43 23.07
N SER A 491 -6.21 36.68 22.40
CA SER A 491 -7.55 36.50 22.99
C SER A 491 -7.93 35.02 23.12
N SER A 492 -7.59 34.20 22.13
CA SER A 492 -7.92 32.76 22.15
C SER A 492 -6.81 31.88 22.76
N GLY A 493 -5.59 32.41 22.85
CA GLY A 493 -4.39 31.66 23.22
C GLY A 493 -4.00 30.61 22.17
N LYS A 494 -4.49 30.73 20.93
CA LYS A 494 -4.25 29.78 19.83
C LYS A 494 -3.45 30.40 18.69
N TYR A 495 -2.76 29.54 17.95
CA TYR A 495 -2.08 29.93 16.72
C TYR A 495 -3.02 29.81 15.53
N ASP A 496 -3.32 30.93 14.90
CA ASP A 496 -4.21 31.06 13.77
C ASP A 496 -3.45 31.03 12.43
N LEU A 497 -4.14 30.58 11.37
CA LEU A 497 -3.69 30.64 9.98
C LEU A 497 -4.56 31.63 9.20
N GLY A 498 -3.92 32.70 8.70
CA GLY A 498 -4.60 33.83 8.06
C GLY A 498 -5.28 34.77 9.07
N PRO A 499 -5.95 35.83 8.59
CA PRO A 499 -5.86 36.37 7.24
C PRO A 499 -4.51 37.10 6.97
N PRO A 500 -4.11 37.26 5.69
CA PRO A 500 -4.79 36.77 4.50
C PRO A 500 -4.47 35.30 4.21
N ALA A 501 -5.48 34.53 3.77
CA ALA A 501 -5.33 33.11 3.45
C ALA A 501 -6.27 32.64 2.33
N ILE A 502 -5.79 31.80 1.43
CA ILE A 502 -6.65 31.05 0.49
C ILE A 502 -6.42 29.56 0.71
N GLY A 503 -7.52 28.82 0.86
CA GLY A 503 -7.51 27.37 0.98
C GLY A 503 -7.43 26.63 -0.35
N VAL A 504 -7.25 25.32 -0.25
CA VAL A 504 -7.22 24.38 -1.39
C VAL A 504 -8.42 24.53 -2.34
N THR A 505 -9.57 25.00 -1.86
CA THR A 505 -10.79 25.20 -2.67
C THR A 505 -10.73 26.40 -3.60
N GLN A 506 -9.80 27.35 -3.38
CA GLN A 506 -9.57 28.54 -4.20
C GLN A 506 -10.79 29.47 -4.40
N ASN A 507 -11.77 29.39 -3.50
CA ASN A 507 -13.03 30.14 -3.60
C ASN A 507 -13.37 30.93 -2.32
N THR A 508 -12.35 31.21 -1.50
CA THR A 508 -12.50 31.89 -0.21
C THR A 508 -11.94 33.33 -0.30
N PRO A 509 -12.62 34.33 0.29
CA PRO A 509 -12.14 35.71 0.32
C PRO A 509 -10.90 35.85 1.22
N PRO A 510 -9.71 36.19 0.67
CA PRO A 510 -8.46 36.08 1.41
C PRO A 510 -8.40 36.93 2.67
N GLU A 511 -8.97 38.14 2.65
CA GLU A 511 -8.86 39.13 3.72
C GLU A 511 -9.59 38.75 5.00
N ILE A 512 -10.54 37.82 4.93
CA ILE A 512 -11.36 37.40 6.08
C ILE A 512 -11.27 35.90 6.35
N THR A 513 -10.53 35.16 5.51
CA THR A 513 -10.40 33.70 5.66
C THR A 513 -9.43 33.38 6.78
N LEU A 514 -9.89 32.56 7.73
CA LEU A 514 -9.19 32.20 8.95
C LEU A 514 -9.36 30.70 9.23
N ASN A 515 -8.27 30.02 9.58
CA ASN A 515 -8.29 28.66 10.16
C ASN A 515 -9.06 27.59 9.37
N LEU A 516 -8.92 27.54 8.04
CA LEU A 516 -9.57 26.50 7.24
C LEU A 516 -9.20 25.08 7.70
N ALA A 517 -10.19 24.18 7.73
CA ALA A 517 -10.06 22.88 8.39
C ALA A 517 -8.96 22.00 7.78
N TYR A 518 -8.84 21.97 6.44
CA TYR A 518 -7.81 21.19 5.75
C TYR A 518 -6.42 21.74 6.04
N GLU A 519 -6.22 23.05 5.90
CA GLU A 519 -4.96 23.74 6.12
C GLU A 519 -4.49 23.57 7.58
N VAL A 520 -5.36 23.82 8.57
CA VAL A 520 -5.00 23.62 9.99
C VAL A 520 -4.54 22.19 10.26
N ALA A 521 -5.29 21.19 9.76
CA ALA A 521 -4.94 19.79 9.92
C ALA A 521 -3.61 19.45 9.22
N TYR A 522 -3.38 19.99 8.02
CA TYR A 522 -2.19 19.68 7.24
C TYR A 522 -0.93 20.38 7.80
N TRP A 523 -1.08 21.56 8.39
CA TRP A 523 0.02 22.24 9.10
C TRP A 523 0.43 21.47 10.34
N ARG A 524 -0.56 21.03 11.12
CA ARG A 524 -0.31 20.19 12.29
C ARG A 524 0.46 18.93 11.89
N TYR A 525 -0.03 18.22 10.88
CA TYR A 525 0.65 17.06 10.30
C TYR A 525 2.10 17.40 9.89
N GLY A 526 2.31 18.50 9.16
CA GLY A 526 3.65 18.87 8.69
C GLY A 526 4.64 19.15 9.82
N LEU A 527 4.22 19.87 10.86
CA LEU A 527 5.05 20.14 12.04
C LEU A 527 5.35 18.87 12.85
N ASP A 528 4.36 17.98 13.01
CA ASP A 528 4.56 16.69 13.69
C ASP A 528 5.58 15.83 12.94
N ILE A 529 5.48 15.76 11.61
CA ILE A 529 6.45 15.03 10.78
C ILE A 529 7.85 15.64 10.89
N ALA A 530 7.98 16.97 10.90
CA ALA A 530 9.27 17.63 11.09
C ALA A 530 9.92 17.24 12.44
N CYS A 531 9.11 17.20 13.51
CA CYS A 531 9.56 16.77 14.83
C CYS A 531 10.01 15.31 14.83
N GLU A 532 9.22 14.41 14.23
CA GLU A 532 9.59 13.00 14.09
C GLU A 532 10.85 12.80 13.23
N TRP A 533 11.05 13.64 12.21
CA TRP A 533 12.24 13.58 11.37
C TRP A 533 13.52 13.89 12.15
N LYS A 534 13.50 14.95 12.98
CA LYS A 534 14.63 15.28 13.87
C LYS A 534 14.92 14.16 14.86
N LYS A 535 13.88 13.55 15.46
CA LYS A 535 14.03 12.37 16.31
C LYS A 535 14.70 11.20 15.59
N LYS A 536 14.27 10.89 14.36
CA LYS A 536 14.89 9.82 13.53
C LYS A 536 16.36 10.09 13.20
N LEU A 537 16.77 11.35 13.14
CA LEU A 537 18.16 11.76 12.94
C LEU A 537 18.98 11.80 14.24
N GLY A 538 18.34 11.66 15.41
CA GLY A 538 18.99 11.87 16.71
C GLY A 538 19.32 13.35 16.98
N LEU A 539 18.58 14.27 16.38
CA LEU A 539 18.77 15.71 16.53
C LEU A 539 17.72 16.31 17.49
N PRO A 540 18.06 17.39 18.21
CA PRO A 540 17.09 18.07 19.07
C PRO A 540 15.94 18.67 18.25
N VAL A 541 14.72 18.53 18.75
CA VAL A 541 13.52 19.12 18.14
C VAL A 541 13.44 20.60 18.55
N PRO A 542 13.38 21.55 17.60
CA PRO A 542 13.19 22.97 17.93
C PRO A 542 11.90 23.23 18.71
N LYS A 543 12.02 23.93 19.85
CA LYS A 543 10.90 24.14 20.78
C LYS A 543 9.72 24.86 20.12
N HIS A 544 9.98 25.87 19.30
CA HIS A 544 8.92 26.66 18.64
C HIS A 544 8.05 25.83 17.70
N TRP A 545 8.58 24.79 17.05
CA TRP A 545 7.77 23.87 16.24
C TRP A 545 6.72 23.17 17.10
N THR A 546 7.14 22.62 18.24
CA THR A 546 6.24 21.91 19.15
C THR A 546 5.23 22.83 19.84
N THR A 547 5.65 24.06 20.18
CA THR A 547 4.76 25.08 20.75
C THR A 547 3.64 25.43 19.78
N VAL A 548 3.98 25.77 18.53
CA VAL A 548 3.00 26.12 17.51
C VAL A 548 2.11 24.92 17.19
N ALA A 549 2.69 23.74 16.94
CA ALA A 549 1.90 22.54 16.63
C ALA A 549 0.83 22.27 17.70
N LYS A 550 1.20 22.31 18.99
CA LYS A 550 0.28 22.11 20.12
C LYS A 550 -0.72 23.26 20.30
N GLY A 551 -0.32 24.47 19.93
CA GLY A 551 -1.12 25.68 20.09
C GLY A 551 -2.00 26.04 18.89
N LEU A 552 -1.89 25.36 17.74
CA LEU A 552 -2.74 25.62 16.57
C LEU A 552 -4.23 25.63 16.92
N ALA A 553 -4.97 26.53 16.30
CA ALA A 553 -6.42 26.60 16.41
C ALA A 553 -7.06 25.24 16.05
N LYS A 554 -8.23 24.95 16.64
CA LYS A 554 -8.98 23.76 16.25
C LYS A 554 -9.61 23.98 14.88
N PRO A 555 -9.71 22.94 14.03
CA PRO A 555 -10.46 23.06 12.78
C PRO A 555 -11.91 23.50 13.05
N PRO A 556 -12.46 24.45 12.29
CA PRO A 556 -13.81 24.97 12.47
C PRO A 556 -14.86 23.89 12.27
N GLN A 557 -15.90 23.91 13.10
CA GLN A 557 -17.01 22.95 13.06
C GLN A 557 -18.36 23.67 13.12
N ILE A 558 -19.33 23.18 12.34
CA ILE A 558 -20.75 23.55 12.38
C ILE A 558 -21.56 22.25 12.50
N ASP A 559 -22.47 22.16 13.46
CA ASP A 559 -23.29 20.97 13.73
C ASP A 559 -22.47 19.68 13.94
N SER A 560 -21.33 19.78 14.64
CA SER A 560 -20.37 18.68 14.86
C SER A 560 -19.69 18.15 13.59
N LEU A 561 -19.84 18.84 12.46
CA LEU A 561 -19.13 18.55 11.21
C LEU A 561 -18.07 19.61 10.97
N TYR A 562 -16.89 19.20 10.49
CA TYR A 562 -15.92 20.18 9.98
C TYR A 562 -16.57 21.00 8.86
N THR A 563 -16.39 22.33 8.88
CA THR A 563 -16.86 23.15 7.77
C THR A 563 -16.13 22.68 6.50
N VAL A 564 -16.91 22.31 5.46
CA VAL A 564 -16.48 21.50 4.31
C VAL A 564 -16.30 19.98 4.61
N TYR A 565 -17.35 19.33 5.15
CA TYR A 565 -17.42 17.87 5.36
C TYR A 565 -17.79 17.08 4.09
N ASN A 566 -17.41 15.79 4.03
CA ASN A 566 -17.50 14.91 2.87
C ASN A 566 -18.90 14.65 2.29
N ASP A 567 -19.99 14.99 2.98
CA ASP A 567 -21.33 14.96 2.38
C ASP A 567 -21.78 16.35 1.89
N LYS A 568 -21.43 17.43 2.61
CA LYS A 568 -21.68 18.83 2.20
C LYS A 568 -20.77 19.28 1.05
N ILE A 569 -19.59 18.68 0.88
CA ILE A 569 -18.72 18.94 -0.28
C ILE A 569 -19.43 18.62 -1.59
N TRP A 570 -20.39 17.68 -1.61
CA TRP A 570 -21.16 17.36 -2.82
C TRP A 570 -22.15 18.45 -3.21
N ASP A 571 -22.72 19.13 -2.22
CA ASP A 571 -23.63 20.25 -2.45
C ASP A 571 -22.87 21.44 -3.06
N VAL A 572 -21.56 21.53 -2.83
CA VAL A 572 -20.69 22.61 -3.34
C VAL A 572 -19.97 22.20 -4.63
N TRP A 573 -19.32 21.03 -4.64
CA TRP A 573 -18.57 20.46 -5.78
C TRP A 573 -19.43 19.46 -6.55
N THR A 574 -20.59 19.95 -6.99
CA THR A 574 -21.47 19.24 -7.92
C THR A 574 -20.75 18.99 -9.25
N ASP A 575 -21.32 18.13 -10.10
CA ASP A 575 -20.74 17.89 -11.43
C ASP A 575 -20.56 19.19 -12.24
N GLN A 576 -21.46 20.18 -12.05
CA GLN A 576 -21.40 21.49 -12.71
C GLN A 576 -20.27 22.38 -12.17
N ASN A 577 -20.01 22.34 -10.86
CA ASN A 577 -19.08 23.24 -10.19
C ASN A 577 -17.66 22.67 -10.03
N ILE A 578 -17.49 21.36 -10.20
CA ILE A 578 -16.20 20.70 -10.03
C ILE A 578 -15.27 20.91 -11.24
N ARG A 579 -14.06 21.40 -10.97
CA ARG A 579 -13.01 21.56 -11.98
C ARG A 579 -12.31 20.23 -12.27
N GLY A 580 -11.54 20.21 -13.37
CA GLY A 580 -10.69 19.12 -13.86
C GLY A 580 -10.06 18.23 -12.78
N TRP A 581 -9.58 18.86 -11.71
CA TRP A 581 -8.79 18.21 -10.67
C TRP A 581 -9.54 17.73 -9.44
N GLY A 582 -10.75 18.22 -9.22
CA GLY A 582 -11.56 17.81 -8.09
C GLY A 582 -11.93 16.33 -8.16
N ARG A 583 -12.23 15.78 -9.35
CA ARG A 583 -12.74 14.39 -9.48
C ARG A 583 -11.78 13.32 -8.96
N PRO A 584 -10.52 13.24 -9.40
CA PRO A 584 -9.58 12.27 -8.84
C PRO A 584 -9.36 12.45 -7.34
N VAL A 585 -9.29 13.68 -6.84
CA VAL A 585 -9.19 13.96 -5.39
C VAL A 585 -10.41 13.42 -4.65
N LEU A 586 -11.60 13.61 -5.21
CA LEU A 586 -12.85 13.09 -4.70
C LEU A 586 -12.94 11.57 -4.79
N ALA A 587 -12.37 10.94 -5.83
CA ALA A 587 -12.25 9.49 -5.92
C ALA A 587 -11.33 8.93 -4.82
N ILE A 588 -10.17 9.57 -4.62
CA ILE A 588 -9.19 9.28 -3.58
C ILE A 588 -9.82 9.38 -2.18
N ASN A 589 -10.61 10.43 -1.94
CA ASN A 589 -11.32 10.66 -0.68
C ASN A 589 -12.43 9.64 -0.48
N SER A 590 -13.23 9.38 -1.52
CA SER A 590 -14.30 8.37 -1.50
C SER A 590 -13.75 6.96 -1.22
N ALA A 591 -12.60 6.62 -1.80
CA ALA A 591 -11.91 5.36 -1.49
C ALA A 591 -11.44 5.31 -0.03
N ARG A 592 -10.92 6.41 0.53
CA ARG A 592 -10.44 6.49 1.93
C ARG A 592 -11.55 6.35 2.96
N ILE A 593 -12.73 6.90 2.67
CA ILE A 593 -13.90 6.80 3.54
C ILE A 593 -14.73 5.52 3.31
N GLY A 594 -14.20 4.57 2.54
CA GLY A 594 -14.82 3.26 2.35
C GLY A 594 -15.99 3.23 1.37
N ASN A 595 -16.06 4.18 0.43
CA ASN A 595 -17.09 4.25 -0.61
C ASN A 595 -16.51 3.98 -2.01
N PRO A 596 -16.24 2.71 -2.37
CA PRO A 596 -15.63 2.36 -3.65
C PRO A 596 -16.55 2.62 -4.84
N LYS A 597 -17.88 2.52 -4.68
CA LYS A 597 -18.84 2.86 -5.75
C LYS A 597 -18.74 4.33 -6.13
N ARG A 598 -18.69 5.23 -5.13
CA ARG A 598 -18.48 6.66 -5.35
C ARG A 598 -17.10 6.96 -5.92
N ALA A 599 -16.06 6.24 -5.46
CA ALA A 599 -14.73 6.35 -6.05
C ALA A 599 -14.75 6.02 -7.55
N ILE A 600 -15.35 4.88 -7.93
CA ILE A 600 -15.53 4.48 -9.33
C ILE A 600 -16.32 5.55 -10.09
N TYR A 601 -17.44 6.05 -9.55
CA TYR A 601 -18.21 7.12 -10.18
C TYR A 601 -17.34 8.34 -10.53
N HIS A 602 -16.52 8.86 -9.62
CA HIS A 602 -15.66 10.00 -9.94
C HIS A 602 -14.58 9.67 -10.97
N LEU A 603 -14.14 8.41 -11.02
CA LEU A 603 -13.23 7.94 -12.06
C LEU A 603 -13.96 7.73 -13.39
N THR A 604 -15.26 7.45 -13.42
CA THR A 604 -16.01 6.97 -14.60
C THR A 604 -17.27 7.77 -14.94
N ALA A 605 -17.47 9.00 -14.45
CA ALA A 605 -18.69 9.79 -14.67
C ALA A 605 -18.85 10.25 -16.14
N TYR A 606 -19.16 9.30 -17.03
CA TYR A 606 -19.14 9.43 -18.49
C TYR A 606 -20.19 10.39 -19.03
N ASP A 607 -21.33 10.51 -18.35
CA ASP A 607 -22.45 11.33 -18.81
C ASP A 607 -22.12 12.82 -18.82
N TYR A 608 -21.25 13.25 -17.90
CA TYR A 608 -20.85 14.65 -17.78
C TYR A 608 -19.48 14.94 -18.39
N TRP A 609 -18.49 14.04 -18.20
CA TRP A 609 -17.14 14.21 -18.78
C TRP A 609 -16.91 13.21 -19.91
N LYS A 610 -17.01 13.72 -21.14
CA LYS A 610 -16.59 12.98 -22.33
C LYS A 610 -15.08 12.98 -22.43
N PHE A 611 -14.48 11.81 -22.68
CA PHE A 611 -13.05 11.64 -22.90
C PHE A 611 -12.80 11.33 -24.37
N ASP A 612 -11.69 11.85 -24.90
CA ASP A 612 -11.23 11.53 -26.23
C ASP A 612 -10.54 10.14 -26.26
N ASP A 613 -10.18 9.75 -27.47
CA ASP A 613 -9.48 8.51 -27.79
C ASP A 613 -8.10 8.40 -27.10
N ALA A 614 -7.44 9.54 -26.84
CA ALA A 614 -6.19 9.62 -26.09
C ALA A 614 -6.37 9.56 -24.57
N GLY A 615 -7.61 9.59 -24.07
CA GLY A 615 -7.94 9.47 -22.64
C GLY A 615 -8.01 10.80 -21.90
N PHE A 616 -8.03 11.93 -22.61
CA PHE A 616 -8.20 13.27 -22.04
C PHE A 616 -9.66 13.69 -22.11
N ALA A 617 -10.20 14.31 -21.06
CA ALA A 617 -11.58 14.82 -21.14
C ALA A 617 -11.68 16.07 -22.01
N ILE A 618 -12.75 16.16 -22.80
CA ILE A 618 -13.00 17.12 -23.89
C ILE A 618 -13.48 18.50 -23.37
N ARG A 619 -13.86 18.64 -22.08
CA ARG A 619 -14.27 19.91 -21.46
C ARG A 619 -13.19 20.53 -20.55
N GLY A 620 -12.81 21.78 -20.85
CA GLY A 620 -12.42 22.80 -19.87
C GLY A 620 -13.61 23.75 -19.65
N GLY A 621 -13.68 24.47 -18.53
CA GLY A 621 -14.78 25.42 -18.25
C GLY A 621 -14.83 26.63 -19.18
N ASP A 622 -15.49 27.71 -18.73
CA ASP A 622 -15.95 28.93 -19.43
C ASP A 622 -14.89 29.77 -20.21
N GLY A 623 -14.04 29.15 -21.04
CA GLY A 623 -12.92 29.83 -21.67
C GLY A 623 -12.26 29.14 -22.87
N ASN A 624 -12.83 28.07 -23.44
CA ASN A 624 -12.27 27.35 -24.60
C ASN A 624 -10.78 26.94 -24.43
N THR A 625 -10.31 26.74 -23.20
CA THR A 625 -8.91 26.37 -22.93
C THR A 625 -8.78 24.85 -23.00
N PRO A 626 -7.78 24.29 -23.71
CA PRO A 626 -7.49 22.86 -23.69
C PRO A 626 -7.36 22.41 -22.23
N PRO A 627 -8.11 21.38 -21.80
CA PRO A 627 -8.20 21.07 -20.38
C PRO A 627 -6.85 20.57 -19.84
N PRO A 628 -6.44 20.99 -18.63
CA PRO A 628 -5.14 20.64 -18.07
C PRO A 628 -4.94 19.11 -18.00
N PHE A 629 -3.74 18.68 -18.40
CA PHE A 629 -3.24 17.29 -18.33
C PHE A 629 -3.34 16.69 -16.93
N MET A 630 -3.29 17.57 -15.94
CA MET A 630 -2.92 17.29 -14.58
C MET A 630 -3.66 16.22 -13.80
N PRO A 631 -5.00 16.22 -13.70
CA PRO A 631 -5.57 15.50 -12.59
C PRO A 631 -6.05 14.11 -12.98
N ARG A 632 -6.42 13.98 -14.25
CA ARG A 632 -7.16 12.83 -14.76
C ARG A 632 -6.33 11.57 -14.85
N ASN A 633 -5.01 11.70 -14.99
CA ASN A 633 -4.11 10.56 -15.20
C ASN A 633 -3.37 10.19 -13.90
N ALA A 634 -2.61 11.11 -13.32
CA ALA A 634 -1.83 10.83 -12.11
C ALA A 634 -2.69 10.73 -10.83
N GLY A 635 -3.72 11.58 -10.68
CA GLY A 635 -4.70 11.48 -9.60
C GLY A 635 -5.54 10.20 -9.67
N PHE A 636 -5.85 9.75 -10.88
CA PHE A 636 -6.48 8.46 -11.14
C PHE A 636 -5.57 7.30 -10.73
N LEU A 637 -4.28 7.36 -11.11
CA LEU A 637 -3.27 6.40 -10.64
C LEU A 637 -3.07 6.45 -9.11
N LEU A 638 -3.36 7.55 -8.41
CA LEU A 638 -3.34 7.60 -6.94
C LEU A 638 -4.61 7.04 -6.29
N ALA A 639 -5.74 7.06 -7.01
CA ALA A 639 -6.99 6.46 -6.57
C ALA A 639 -6.96 4.92 -6.66
N SER A 640 -6.33 4.37 -7.71
CA SER A 640 -6.32 2.93 -7.98
C SER A 640 -5.58 2.02 -6.96
N PRO A 641 -4.44 2.41 -6.35
CA PRO A 641 -3.62 1.50 -5.52
C PRO A 641 -3.88 1.56 -4.00
N ARG A 642 -5.04 2.00 -3.51
CA ARG A 642 -5.35 1.96 -2.06
C ARG A 642 -5.90 0.60 -1.63
N ILE A 643 -4.99 -0.37 -1.68
CA ILE A 643 -5.18 -1.82 -1.62
C ILE A 643 -5.70 -2.35 -0.28
N CYS A 644 -5.51 -1.70 0.87
CA CYS A 644 -6.05 -2.23 2.15
C CYS A 644 -7.56 -1.98 2.33
N ALA A 645 -8.11 -0.98 1.64
CA ALA A 645 -9.57 -0.80 1.55
C ALA A 645 -10.19 -1.68 0.45
N ALA A 646 -9.37 -2.19 -0.47
CA ALA A 646 -9.82 -2.92 -1.67
C ALA A 646 -9.46 -4.41 -1.68
N SER A 647 -8.53 -4.89 -0.86
CA SER A 647 -8.05 -6.28 -0.81
C SER A 647 -7.37 -6.65 0.53
N ARG A 648 -7.09 -7.94 0.74
CA ARG A 648 -6.29 -8.46 1.86
C ARG A 648 -4.78 -8.61 1.53
N LEU A 649 -4.26 -7.99 0.46
CA LEU A 649 -2.87 -8.20 0.02
C LEU A 649 -1.81 -7.75 1.04
N TYR A 650 -2.12 -6.75 1.88
CA TYR A 650 -1.21 -6.32 2.95
C TYR A 650 -1.09 -7.39 4.04
N GLU A 651 -2.22 -7.97 4.46
CA GLU A 651 -2.28 -9.12 5.36
C GLU A 651 -1.54 -10.33 4.73
N PHE A 652 -1.78 -10.59 3.43
CA PHE A 652 -1.11 -11.67 2.68
C PHE A 652 0.41 -11.57 2.69
N TYR A 653 0.97 -10.37 2.58
CA TYR A 653 2.41 -10.19 2.63
C TYR A 653 2.99 -10.61 4.00
N TRP A 654 2.35 -10.21 5.10
CA TRP A 654 2.84 -10.54 6.44
C TRP A 654 2.59 -12.00 6.82
N ASP A 655 1.44 -12.55 6.42
CA ASP A 655 1.13 -13.94 6.69
C ASP A 655 1.92 -14.88 5.77
N SER A 656 2.10 -14.57 4.48
CA SER A 656 2.75 -15.50 3.56
C SER A 656 4.24 -15.32 3.42
N TYR A 657 4.69 -14.07 3.24
CA TYR A 657 6.11 -13.79 2.96
C TYR A 657 6.91 -13.58 4.25
N GLN A 658 6.28 -13.06 5.30
CA GLN A 658 6.91 -12.87 6.62
C GLN A 658 6.59 -14.01 7.60
N HIS A 659 6.16 -15.16 7.09
CA HIS A 659 5.91 -16.38 7.85
C HIS A 659 4.92 -16.17 9.02
N GLY A 660 3.68 -15.77 8.74
CA GLY A 660 2.61 -15.67 9.76
C GLY A 660 2.81 -14.58 10.81
N ARG A 661 3.61 -13.54 10.55
CA ARG A 661 3.97 -12.51 11.55
C ARG A 661 3.07 -11.29 11.56
N PHE A 662 1.88 -11.38 10.97
CA PHE A 662 0.96 -10.24 10.96
C PHE A 662 0.52 -9.85 12.37
N TRP A 663 0.29 -10.82 13.27
CA TRP A 663 -0.01 -10.57 14.68
C TRP A 663 1.04 -9.69 15.38
N ALA A 664 2.33 -9.96 15.18
CA ALA A 664 3.42 -9.19 15.77
C ALA A 664 3.53 -7.78 15.17
N LYS A 665 2.98 -7.58 13.97
CA LYS A 665 2.93 -6.27 13.31
C LYS A 665 1.78 -5.39 13.82
N LEU A 666 0.66 -5.99 14.25
CA LEU A 666 -0.54 -5.27 14.68
C LEU A 666 -0.29 -4.24 15.79
N PRO A 667 0.50 -4.53 16.86
CA PRO A 667 0.81 -3.52 17.87
C PRO A 667 1.52 -2.28 17.32
N GLU A 668 2.40 -2.43 16.31
CA GLU A 668 3.02 -1.28 15.64
C GLU A 668 1.99 -0.48 14.84
N VAL A 669 1.09 -1.16 14.15
CA VAL A 669 0.00 -0.53 13.36
C VAL A 669 -0.93 0.25 14.30
N HIS A 670 -1.31 -0.31 15.44
CA HIS A 670 -2.14 0.37 16.45
C HIS A 670 -1.44 1.54 17.11
N ARG A 671 -0.15 1.41 17.46
CA ARG A 671 0.66 2.55 17.95
C ARG A 671 0.69 3.70 16.94
N GLN A 672 0.65 3.40 15.65
CA GLN A 672 0.66 4.41 14.60
C GLN A 672 -0.73 5.03 14.34
N TYR A 673 -1.80 4.24 14.34
CA TYR A 673 -3.10 4.64 13.79
C TYR A 673 -4.22 4.75 14.83
N GLY A 674 -3.98 4.33 16.07
CA GLY A 674 -4.94 4.34 17.16
C GLY A 674 -5.58 2.98 17.44
N PRO A 675 -6.54 2.91 18.37
CA PRO A 675 -7.06 1.65 18.91
C PRO A 675 -7.96 0.87 17.93
N ILE A 676 -8.37 1.48 16.82
CA ILE A 676 -9.18 0.84 15.77
C ILE A 676 -8.54 1.03 14.40
N VAL A 677 -8.24 -0.06 13.71
CA VAL A 677 -7.55 -0.04 12.40
C VAL A 677 -8.22 -0.99 11.41
N ARG A 678 -8.30 -0.58 10.13
CA ARG A 678 -8.83 -1.43 9.06
C ARG A 678 -7.71 -2.30 8.50
N ILE A 679 -7.86 -3.62 8.64
CA ILE A 679 -6.85 -4.61 8.21
C ILE A 679 -7.24 -5.37 6.94
N GLY A 680 -8.50 -5.26 6.52
CA GLY A 680 -8.98 -5.80 5.25
C GLY A 680 -10.21 -5.04 4.73
N PRO A 681 -10.76 -5.44 3.56
CA PRO A 681 -11.87 -4.72 2.93
C PRO A 681 -13.08 -4.52 3.85
N ASN A 682 -13.43 -5.55 4.62
CA ASN A 682 -14.57 -5.57 5.54
C ASN A 682 -14.19 -5.96 6.97
N GLU A 683 -12.93 -5.78 7.38
CA GLU A 683 -12.45 -6.16 8.72
C GLU A 683 -11.72 -5.01 9.43
N LEU A 684 -12.16 -4.76 10.66
CA LEU A 684 -11.57 -3.82 11.60
C LEU A 684 -10.94 -4.61 12.75
N HIS A 685 -9.67 -4.35 13.03
CA HIS A 685 -8.99 -4.84 14.23
C HIS A 685 -9.06 -3.77 15.32
N ILE A 686 -9.43 -4.16 16.54
CA ILE A 686 -9.53 -3.27 17.70
C ILE A 686 -8.57 -3.76 18.79
N GLN A 687 -7.70 -2.86 19.25
CA GLN A 687 -6.80 -3.08 20.37
C GLN A 687 -7.26 -2.21 21.54
N ASP A 688 -8.22 -2.72 22.31
CA ASP A 688 -8.81 -2.08 23.48
C ASP A 688 -9.38 -3.16 24.42
N SER A 689 -8.67 -3.46 25.50
CA SER A 689 -9.05 -4.51 26.45
C SER A 689 -10.39 -4.28 27.12
N GLN A 690 -10.79 -3.02 27.34
CA GLN A 690 -12.08 -2.69 27.97
C GLN A 690 -13.26 -2.96 27.03
N TYR A 691 -13.03 -2.88 25.71
CA TYR A 691 -14.05 -3.14 24.71
C TYR A 691 -14.28 -4.64 24.44
N PHE A 692 -13.37 -5.51 24.87
CA PHE A 692 -13.42 -6.95 24.55
C PHE A 692 -14.75 -7.60 24.94
N ASP A 693 -15.26 -7.33 26.15
CA ASP A 693 -16.53 -7.89 26.63
C ASP A 693 -17.75 -7.41 25.82
N THR A 694 -17.67 -6.22 25.20
CA THR A 694 -18.76 -5.68 24.40
C THR A 694 -19.01 -6.50 23.14
N ILE A 695 -17.95 -7.09 22.57
CA ILE A 695 -18.01 -7.88 21.33
C ILE A 695 -17.97 -9.38 21.62
N PHE A 696 -17.13 -9.83 22.55
CA PHE A 696 -16.90 -11.24 22.85
C PHE A 696 -17.63 -11.73 24.10
N GLY A 697 -18.46 -10.89 24.74
CA GLY A 697 -19.32 -11.28 25.85
C GLY A 697 -20.55 -12.11 25.43
N PHE A 698 -21.64 -12.01 26.20
CA PHE A 698 -22.82 -12.88 26.06
C PHE A 698 -23.77 -12.52 24.91
N ARG A 699 -23.33 -11.72 23.94
CA ARG A 699 -24.17 -11.27 22.83
C ARG A 699 -24.29 -12.36 21.74
N PRO A 700 -25.43 -12.44 21.03
CA PRO A 700 -25.68 -13.43 19.99
C PRO A 700 -25.05 -13.01 18.65
N LEU A 701 -23.71 -12.88 18.61
CA LEU A 701 -22.98 -12.45 17.41
C LEU A 701 -22.50 -13.65 16.59
N ASN A 702 -22.50 -13.47 15.27
CA ASN A 702 -21.95 -14.45 14.33
C ASN A 702 -20.42 -14.41 14.36
N LYS A 703 -19.78 -15.48 13.91
CA LYS A 703 -18.32 -15.59 13.73
C LYS A 703 -18.00 -15.63 12.23
N GLU A 704 -16.89 -15.04 11.82
CA GLU A 704 -16.40 -15.19 10.45
C GLU A 704 -15.86 -16.60 10.20
N ALA A 705 -16.15 -17.14 9.01
CA ALA A 705 -15.92 -18.52 8.64
C ALA A 705 -14.47 -18.98 8.51
N MET A 706 -13.60 -18.01 8.23
CA MET A 706 -12.32 -18.25 7.56
C MET A 706 -11.44 -19.20 8.38
N THR A 707 -11.36 -19.00 9.70
CA THR A 707 -10.50 -19.78 10.60
C THR A 707 -10.80 -21.28 10.67
N ALA A 708 -12.04 -21.71 10.43
CA ALA A 708 -12.38 -23.14 10.48
C ALA A 708 -12.42 -23.82 9.11
N LYS A 709 -12.58 -23.03 8.04
CA LYS A 709 -12.38 -23.48 6.66
C LYS A 709 -10.90 -23.81 6.41
N GLU A 710 -9.99 -23.07 7.05
CA GLU A 710 -8.53 -23.27 7.04
C GLU A 710 -8.08 -24.70 7.44
N PHE A 711 -8.76 -25.32 8.40
CA PHE A 711 -8.44 -26.66 8.92
C PHE A 711 -9.27 -27.79 8.29
N GLY A 712 -10.16 -27.49 7.34
CA GLY A 712 -11.09 -28.48 6.77
C GLY A 712 -12.11 -29.02 7.79
N ILE A 713 -12.38 -28.27 8.86
CA ILE A 713 -13.28 -28.64 9.97
C ILE A 713 -14.48 -27.69 10.05
N SER A 714 -15.01 -27.24 8.91
CA SER A 714 -16.12 -26.26 8.88
C SER A 714 -17.40 -26.78 9.55
N HIS A 715 -17.58 -28.10 9.61
CA HIS A 715 -18.68 -28.71 10.36
C HIS A 715 -18.37 -28.86 11.85
N ALA A 716 -17.14 -28.63 12.30
CA ALA A 716 -16.83 -28.68 13.71
C ALA A 716 -17.48 -27.51 14.48
N LEU A 717 -17.71 -27.67 15.79
CA LEU A 717 -18.31 -26.66 16.65
C LEU A 717 -17.56 -25.30 16.58
N PHE A 718 -16.23 -25.36 16.45
CA PHE A 718 -15.37 -24.18 16.28
C PHE A 718 -15.65 -23.41 14.97
N GLY A 719 -16.15 -24.08 13.94
CA GLY A 719 -16.39 -23.54 12.60
C GLY A 719 -17.80 -23.04 12.31
N VAL A 720 -18.74 -23.21 13.24
CA VAL A 720 -20.12 -22.79 13.01
C VAL A 720 -20.24 -21.26 13.05
N GLU A 721 -20.49 -20.66 11.89
CA GLU A 721 -20.58 -19.20 11.69
C GLU A 721 -21.81 -18.58 12.38
N ASP A 722 -22.99 -19.15 12.11
CA ASP A 722 -24.27 -18.67 12.63
C ASP A 722 -24.41 -18.96 14.12
N TYR A 723 -24.81 -17.95 14.88
CA TYR A 723 -24.97 -18.06 16.33
C TYR A 723 -26.03 -19.12 16.73
N LYS A 724 -27.18 -19.18 16.07
CA LYS A 724 -28.26 -20.09 16.46
C LYS A 724 -27.89 -21.54 16.18
N ALA A 725 -27.26 -21.79 15.03
CA ALA A 725 -26.70 -23.10 14.71
C ALA A 725 -25.61 -23.51 15.71
N TYR A 726 -24.75 -22.57 16.10
CA TYR A 726 -23.73 -22.81 17.12
C TYR A 726 -24.35 -23.23 18.46
N VAL A 727 -25.38 -22.53 18.95
CA VAL A 727 -26.04 -22.87 20.23
C VAL A 727 -26.60 -24.28 20.21
N LYS A 728 -27.30 -24.67 19.14
CA LYS A 728 -27.85 -26.02 18.98
C LYS A 728 -26.76 -27.09 19.01
N LYS A 729 -25.67 -26.86 18.27
CA LYS A 729 -24.54 -27.79 18.20
C LYS A 729 -23.74 -27.84 19.50
N ARG A 730 -23.61 -26.69 20.19
CA ARG A 730 -22.97 -26.60 21.51
C ARG A 730 -23.75 -27.41 22.54
N ALA A 731 -25.09 -27.40 22.49
CA ALA A 731 -25.91 -28.18 23.42
C ALA A 731 -25.66 -29.70 23.32
N ALA A 732 -25.35 -30.22 22.12
CA ALA A 732 -25.03 -31.63 21.92
C ALA A 732 -23.71 -32.10 22.57
N PHE A 733 -22.78 -31.18 22.84
CA PHE A 733 -21.53 -31.44 23.56
C PHE A 733 -21.50 -30.84 24.98
N GLY A 734 -22.43 -29.95 25.30
CA GLY A 734 -22.35 -29.06 26.45
C GLY A 734 -22.47 -29.78 27.79
N SER A 735 -23.19 -30.89 27.84
CA SER A 735 -23.31 -31.72 29.05
C SER A 735 -22.03 -32.53 29.31
N ALA A 736 -21.32 -32.98 28.27
CA ALA A 736 -20.12 -33.80 28.41
C ALA A 736 -19.05 -33.07 29.24
N PHE A 737 -18.68 -31.86 28.84
CA PHE A 737 -17.65 -31.06 29.54
C PHE A 737 -18.18 -30.29 30.77
N SER A 738 -19.32 -30.70 31.34
CA SER A 738 -19.82 -30.12 32.59
C SER A 738 -19.08 -30.67 33.81
N ARG A 739 -18.99 -29.87 34.88
CA ARG A 739 -18.34 -30.27 36.14
C ARG A 739 -18.89 -31.60 36.69
N THR A 740 -20.20 -31.81 36.60
CA THR A 740 -20.88 -33.05 37.05
C THR A 740 -20.50 -34.29 36.25
N LYS A 741 -20.20 -34.15 34.95
CA LYS A 741 -19.75 -35.28 34.11
C LYS A 741 -18.25 -35.51 34.27
N LEU A 742 -17.46 -34.43 34.40
CA LEU A 742 -16.01 -34.52 34.60
C LEU A 742 -15.63 -35.13 35.97
N SER A 743 -16.41 -34.88 37.03
CA SER A 743 -16.17 -35.53 38.33
C SER A 743 -16.28 -37.06 38.27
N LYS A 744 -17.05 -37.61 37.31
CA LYS A 744 -17.19 -39.07 37.15
C LYS A 744 -16.00 -39.74 36.45
N ILE A 745 -15.12 -38.96 35.83
CA ILE A 745 -13.90 -39.46 35.17
C ILE A 745 -12.64 -39.03 35.94
N GLN A 746 -12.78 -38.38 37.09
CA GLN A 746 -11.65 -37.87 37.87
C GLN A 746 -10.65 -38.96 38.23
N ASP A 747 -11.13 -40.14 38.65
CA ASP A 747 -10.26 -41.27 38.97
C ASP A 747 -9.44 -41.73 37.76
N GLN A 748 -10.04 -41.69 36.56
CA GLN A 748 -9.33 -42.02 35.31
C GLN A 748 -8.24 -40.99 35.00
N ILE A 749 -8.52 -39.70 35.23
CA ILE A 749 -7.53 -38.63 35.05
C ILE A 749 -6.36 -38.84 36.01
N ILE A 750 -6.65 -39.12 37.28
CA ILE A 750 -5.62 -39.36 38.30
C ILE A 750 -4.79 -40.60 37.96
N GLU A 751 -5.43 -41.68 37.50
CA GLU A 751 -4.74 -42.91 37.07
C GLU A 751 -3.71 -42.62 35.97
N GLU A 752 -4.09 -41.88 34.92
CA GLU A 752 -3.15 -41.54 33.84
C GLU A 752 -2.01 -40.62 34.31
N ILE A 753 -2.28 -39.71 35.26
CA ILE A 753 -1.24 -38.86 35.88
C ILE A 753 -0.28 -39.71 36.71
N GLN A 754 -0.77 -40.68 37.47
CA GLN A 754 0.06 -41.63 38.22
C GLN A 754 0.94 -42.45 37.28
N ARG A 755 0.40 -42.95 36.15
CA ARG A 755 1.20 -43.61 35.11
C ARG A 755 2.29 -42.68 34.56
N GLY A 756 1.99 -41.39 34.40
CA GLY A 756 2.98 -40.36 34.06
C GLY A 756 4.10 -40.20 35.10
N CYS A 757 3.76 -40.21 36.40
CA CYS A 757 4.74 -40.18 37.49
C CYS A 757 5.62 -41.44 37.53
N THR A 758 5.03 -42.63 37.38
CA THR A 758 5.79 -43.89 37.26
C THR A 758 6.71 -43.87 36.03
N TRP A 759 6.27 -43.28 34.93
CA TRP A 759 7.10 -43.10 33.74
C TRP A 759 8.30 -42.17 34.01
N ILE A 760 8.11 -41.08 34.76
CA ILE A 760 9.22 -40.21 35.20
C ILE A 760 10.22 -41.00 36.05
N GLU A 761 9.75 -41.77 37.03
CA GLU A 761 10.59 -42.59 37.91
C GLU A 761 11.37 -43.65 37.12
N ASP A 762 10.76 -44.25 36.10
CA ASP A 762 11.46 -45.19 35.21
C ASP A 762 12.53 -44.51 34.36
N LYS A 763 12.22 -43.34 33.78
CA LYS A 763 13.13 -42.64 32.87
C LYS A 763 14.23 -41.85 33.58
N SER A 764 14.02 -41.46 34.83
CA SER A 764 15.03 -40.76 35.65
C SER A 764 16.06 -41.71 36.28
N LYS A 765 15.90 -43.04 36.16
CA LYS A 765 16.92 -44.02 36.56
C LYS A 765 18.27 -43.68 35.94
N ASN A 766 19.34 -43.82 36.73
CA ASN A 766 20.71 -43.46 36.34
C ASN A 766 20.95 -41.96 36.07
N ARG A 767 20.09 -41.06 36.58
CA ARG A 767 20.18 -39.59 36.39
C ARG A 767 20.07 -39.15 34.92
N ALA A 768 19.36 -39.92 34.09
CA ALA A 768 19.06 -39.48 32.74
C ALA A 768 18.02 -38.35 32.74
N PRO A 769 18.18 -37.28 31.94
CA PRO A 769 17.19 -36.23 31.82
C PRO A 769 15.86 -36.76 31.27
N VAL A 770 14.75 -36.31 31.87
CA VAL A 770 13.38 -36.65 31.47
C VAL A 770 12.79 -35.50 30.67
N ASP A 771 12.15 -35.81 29.55
CA ASP A 771 11.54 -34.81 28.67
C ASP A 771 10.09 -34.50 29.10
N LEU A 772 9.90 -33.42 29.86
CA LEU A 772 8.57 -33.03 30.36
C LEU A 772 7.63 -32.55 29.25
N ALA A 773 8.15 -31.93 28.18
CA ALA A 773 7.30 -31.45 27.09
C ALA A 773 6.62 -32.61 26.33
N PHE A 774 7.29 -33.76 26.27
CA PHE A 774 6.70 -35.01 25.80
C PHE A 774 5.61 -35.53 26.75
N LEU A 775 5.93 -35.63 28.05
CA LEU A 775 5.00 -36.10 29.07
C LEU A 775 3.70 -35.28 29.08
N PHE A 776 3.84 -33.95 29.05
CA PHE A 776 2.73 -33.01 29.06
C PHE A 776 1.86 -33.06 27.82
N ARG A 777 2.32 -33.66 26.72
CA ARG A 777 1.45 -33.97 25.57
C ARG A 777 0.87 -35.37 25.68
N ALA A 778 1.66 -36.35 26.10
CA ALA A 778 1.25 -37.75 26.18
C ALA A 778 0.17 -38.03 27.24
N VAL A 779 0.22 -37.38 28.41
CA VAL A 779 -0.78 -37.61 29.48
C VAL A 779 -2.14 -37.00 29.12
N PRO A 780 -2.26 -35.69 28.78
CA PRO A 780 -3.52 -35.13 28.28
C PRO A 780 -4.05 -35.87 27.06
N ALA A 781 -3.16 -36.33 26.17
CA ALA A 781 -3.52 -37.14 25.01
C ALA A 781 -4.26 -38.41 25.38
N GLU A 782 -3.76 -39.17 26.36
CA GLU A 782 -4.39 -40.40 26.82
C GLU A 782 -5.75 -40.10 27.47
N ILE A 783 -5.79 -39.09 28.35
CA ILE A 783 -7.02 -38.65 29.04
C ILE A 783 -8.12 -38.30 28.03
N ILE A 784 -7.84 -37.39 27.08
CA ILE A 784 -8.85 -36.96 26.12
C ILE A 784 -9.26 -38.09 25.17
N THR A 785 -8.34 -39.01 24.84
CA THR A 785 -8.63 -40.14 23.95
C THR A 785 -9.57 -41.14 24.62
N LYS A 786 -9.29 -41.50 25.87
CA LYS A 786 -10.13 -42.37 26.70
C LYS A 786 -11.49 -41.74 26.96
N TYR A 787 -11.53 -40.42 27.17
CA TYR A 787 -12.78 -39.69 27.40
C TYR A 787 -13.66 -39.58 26.14
N LEU A 788 -13.07 -39.21 24.99
CA LEU A 788 -13.81 -39.04 23.75
C LEU A 788 -14.20 -40.36 23.08
N PHE A 789 -13.35 -41.39 23.15
CA PHE A 789 -13.51 -42.61 22.37
C PHE A 789 -13.62 -43.89 23.20
N GLY A 790 -13.47 -43.81 24.52
CA GLY A 790 -13.64 -44.94 25.44
C GLY A 790 -12.53 -45.99 25.38
N GLN A 791 -11.40 -45.71 24.73
CA GLN A 791 -10.28 -46.65 24.56
C GLN A 791 -8.95 -45.98 24.84
N GLU A 792 -7.98 -46.76 25.32
CA GLU A 792 -6.59 -46.34 25.50
C GLU A 792 -5.81 -46.50 24.17
N TYR A 793 -4.88 -45.59 23.92
CA TYR A 793 -3.99 -45.61 22.75
C TYR A 793 -2.55 -46.01 23.13
N GLY A 794 -2.11 -45.66 24.34
CA GLY A 794 -0.78 -46.01 24.85
C GLY A 794 0.30 -44.99 24.47
N PHE A 795 0.03 -43.69 24.66
CA PHE A 795 0.96 -42.63 24.27
C PHE A 795 2.29 -42.66 25.02
N LEU A 796 2.32 -43.16 26.26
CA LEU A 796 3.53 -43.27 27.08
C LEU A 796 4.37 -44.52 26.77
N GLN A 797 3.75 -45.57 26.21
CA GLN A 797 4.36 -46.86 25.92
C GLN A 797 5.15 -46.84 24.61
N ASP A 798 4.62 -46.18 23.57
CA ASP A 798 5.30 -46.00 22.28
C ASP A 798 5.78 -44.55 22.09
N VAL A 799 6.85 -44.20 22.80
CA VAL A 799 7.44 -42.85 22.78
C VAL A 799 7.78 -42.40 21.37
N GLN A 800 8.24 -43.28 20.48
CA GLN A 800 8.70 -42.90 19.16
C GLN A 800 7.51 -42.60 18.22
N THR A 801 6.46 -43.41 18.23
CA THR A 801 5.23 -43.16 17.46
C THR A 801 4.51 -41.92 17.98
N THR A 802 4.43 -41.76 19.29
CA THR A 802 3.88 -40.58 19.96
C THR A 802 4.66 -39.31 19.57
N LYS A 803 5.99 -39.32 19.66
CA LYS A 803 6.83 -38.19 19.19
C LYS A 803 6.65 -37.91 17.69
N ASN A 804 6.49 -38.92 16.85
CA ASN A 804 6.22 -38.73 15.43
C ASN A 804 4.85 -38.09 15.15
N LEU A 805 3.86 -38.33 16.01
CA LEU A 805 2.52 -37.73 15.95
C LEU A 805 2.56 -36.23 16.30
N TYR A 806 3.43 -35.82 17.23
CA TYR A 806 3.58 -34.42 17.66
C TYR A 806 4.70 -33.65 16.92
N ASP A 807 5.99 -34.05 17.06
CA ASP A 807 7.21 -33.30 16.67
C ASP A 807 7.34 -32.98 15.17
N LYS A 808 6.67 -33.74 14.29
CA LYS A 808 6.85 -33.64 12.82
C LYS A 808 5.59 -33.27 12.06
N ARG A 809 4.42 -33.23 12.71
CA ARG A 809 3.11 -33.29 12.04
C ARG A 809 2.18 -32.14 12.43
N MET A 810 1.95 -31.88 13.72
CA MET A 810 1.01 -30.85 14.19
C MET A 810 1.57 -29.41 14.10
N ASP A 811 2.82 -29.18 14.51
CA ASP A 811 3.48 -27.86 14.38
C ASP A 811 3.51 -27.37 12.93
N ARG A 812 3.66 -28.31 11.98
CA ARG A 812 3.62 -28.02 10.54
C ARG A 812 2.20 -27.74 10.06
N ILE A 813 1.17 -28.38 10.62
CA ILE A 813 -0.24 -28.13 10.26
C ILE A 813 -0.67 -26.74 10.74
N PHE A 814 -0.36 -26.39 11.99
CA PHE A 814 -0.66 -25.07 12.54
C PHE A 814 0.20 -23.96 11.92
N GLY A 815 1.41 -24.27 11.47
CA GLY A 815 2.27 -23.33 10.74
C GLY A 815 1.83 -22.97 9.33
N PHE A 816 0.80 -23.62 8.75
CA PHE A 816 0.24 -23.23 7.45
C PHE A 816 -1.17 -22.64 7.54
N SER A 817 -1.81 -22.62 8.72
CA SER A 817 -3.20 -22.19 8.86
C SER A 817 -3.42 -20.71 8.49
N HIS A 818 -2.42 -19.85 8.72
CA HIS A 818 -2.49 -18.43 8.37
C HIS A 818 -2.62 -18.16 6.85
N LEU A 819 -2.20 -19.08 5.98
CA LEU A 819 -2.32 -18.94 4.52
C LEU A 819 -3.74 -19.22 3.99
N GLY A 820 -4.55 -19.97 4.72
CA GLY A 820 -5.90 -20.36 4.27
C GLY A 820 -6.87 -19.19 4.15
N ARG A 821 -6.58 -18.06 4.82
CA ARG A 821 -7.31 -16.78 4.74
C ARG A 821 -7.34 -16.17 3.33
N PHE A 822 -6.50 -16.65 2.41
CA PHE A 822 -6.36 -16.11 1.05
C PHE A 822 -6.86 -17.08 -0.04
N ILE A 823 -7.46 -18.21 0.35
CA ILE A 823 -7.95 -19.24 -0.57
C ILE A 823 -9.47 -19.06 -0.78
N PRO A 824 -9.96 -18.89 -2.03
CA PRO A 824 -11.39 -18.75 -2.33
C PRO A 824 -12.24 -19.96 -1.90
N LYS A 825 -13.52 -19.73 -1.63
CA LYS A 825 -14.46 -20.71 -1.03
C LYS A 825 -14.80 -21.86 -1.99
N GLU A 826 -14.47 -21.76 -3.27
CA GLU A 826 -14.97 -22.59 -4.37
C GLU A 826 -13.96 -23.62 -4.91
N ILE A 827 -12.72 -23.70 -4.38
CA ILE A 827 -11.65 -24.55 -4.98
C ILE A 827 -11.02 -25.57 -3.99
N PRO A 828 -11.75 -26.60 -3.51
CA PRO A 828 -11.18 -27.56 -2.55
C PRO A 828 -10.31 -28.66 -3.20
N LEU A 829 -10.64 -29.10 -4.43
CA LEU A 829 -10.03 -30.29 -5.04
C LEU A 829 -8.61 -30.04 -5.58
N PHE A 830 -8.37 -28.87 -6.17
CA PHE A 830 -7.08 -28.49 -6.77
C PHE A 830 -5.97 -28.32 -5.71
N VAL A 831 -6.37 -27.99 -4.47
CA VAL A 831 -5.48 -27.73 -3.33
C VAL A 831 -4.82 -29.01 -2.81
N SER A 832 -5.50 -30.17 -2.85
CA SER A 832 -4.96 -31.44 -2.32
C SER A 832 -3.74 -31.93 -3.10
N LEU A 833 -3.81 -31.96 -4.44
CA LEU A 833 -2.69 -32.36 -5.30
C LEU A 833 -1.57 -31.31 -5.35
N PHE A 834 -1.91 -30.03 -5.40
CA PHE A 834 -0.95 -28.93 -5.51
C PHE A 834 -0.18 -28.69 -4.21
N ARG A 835 -0.83 -28.88 -3.05
CA ARG A 835 -0.20 -28.91 -1.72
C ARG A 835 0.90 -29.96 -1.68
N GLN A 836 0.68 -31.17 -2.20
CA GLN A 836 1.69 -32.24 -2.17
C GLN A 836 2.93 -31.92 -3.02
N LEU A 837 2.77 -31.24 -4.16
CA LEU A 837 3.86 -30.90 -5.08
C LEU A 837 4.77 -29.78 -4.55
N ILE A 838 4.20 -28.70 -3.99
CA ILE A 838 4.97 -27.58 -3.39
C ILE A 838 5.80 -28.07 -2.20
N LEU A 839 5.20 -28.92 -1.37
CA LEU A 839 5.85 -29.41 -0.16
C LEU A 839 7.06 -30.29 -0.51
N ARG A 840 6.93 -31.19 -1.51
CA ARG A 840 8.07 -31.96 -2.03
C ARG A 840 9.19 -31.08 -2.59
N ALA A 841 8.85 -30.00 -3.29
CA ALA A 841 9.84 -29.09 -3.90
C ALA A 841 10.61 -28.23 -2.89
N LEU A 842 10.01 -27.93 -1.72
CA LEU A 842 10.66 -27.22 -0.62
C LEU A 842 11.47 -28.15 0.32
N GLY A 843 11.70 -29.40 -0.09
CA GLY A 843 12.43 -30.41 0.70
C GLY A 843 11.57 -31.12 1.76
N TYR A 844 10.26 -30.87 1.80
CA TYR A 844 9.34 -31.54 2.69
C TYR A 844 8.72 -32.76 1.99
N ASN A 845 9.33 -33.92 2.19
CA ASN A 845 8.87 -35.14 1.54
C ASN A 845 7.48 -35.63 2.02
N ASP A 846 6.92 -35.10 3.13
CA ASP A 846 5.73 -35.70 3.76
C ASP A 846 4.79 -34.84 4.69
N PRO A 847 4.33 -33.61 4.37
CA PRO A 847 3.39 -32.89 5.26
C PRO A 847 1.91 -33.16 4.97
N GLY A 848 1.59 -33.79 3.84
CA GLY A 848 0.23 -34.23 3.50
C GLY A 848 -0.18 -35.49 4.26
N SER A 849 0.75 -36.42 4.49
CA SER A 849 0.50 -37.63 5.29
C SER A 849 0.21 -37.29 6.75
N ALA A 850 0.81 -36.24 7.31
CA ALA A 850 0.68 -35.86 8.71
C ALA A 850 -0.78 -35.59 9.12
N PHE A 851 -1.43 -34.67 8.41
CA PHE A 851 -2.83 -34.31 8.63
C PHE A 851 -3.75 -35.44 8.21
N LEU A 852 -3.43 -36.14 7.11
CA LEU A 852 -4.23 -37.26 6.63
C LEU A 852 -4.20 -38.44 7.61
N ASP A 853 -3.06 -38.78 8.17
CA ASP A 853 -2.88 -39.84 9.16
C ASP A 853 -3.60 -39.48 10.47
N TYR A 854 -3.51 -38.21 10.91
CA TYR A 854 -4.27 -37.72 12.05
C TYR A 854 -5.79 -37.76 11.78
N PHE A 855 -6.21 -37.33 10.59
CA PHE A 855 -7.61 -37.37 10.16
C PHE A 855 -8.13 -38.81 10.07
N LEU A 856 -7.35 -39.73 9.50
CA LEU A 856 -7.68 -41.15 9.38
C LEU A 856 -7.70 -41.82 10.75
N LEU A 857 -6.82 -41.44 11.66
CA LEU A 857 -6.83 -41.94 13.03
C LEU A 857 -8.07 -41.45 13.79
N ALA A 858 -8.35 -40.15 13.80
CA ALA A 858 -9.57 -39.61 14.41
C ALA A 858 -10.84 -40.23 13.80
N GLN A 859 -10.85 -40.41 12.47
CA GLN A 859 -11.92 -41.11 11.76
C GLN A 859 -12.04 -42.56 12.23
N LYS A 860 -10.94 -43.30 12.34
CA LYS A 860 -10.94 -44.69 12.80
C LYS A 860 -11.51 -44.80 14.22
N LEU A 861 -11.06 -43.92 15.13
CA LEU A 861 -11.51 -43.91 16.53
C LEU A 861 -13.00 -43.60 16.64
N VAL A 862 -13.49 -42.55 15.97
CA VAL A 862 -14.92 -42.19 16.04
C VAL A 862 -15.81 -43.23 15.34
N GLN A 863 -15.34 -43.85 14.24
CA GLN A 863 -16.12 -44.87 13.53
C GLN A 863 -16.24 -46.18 14.33
N LYS A 864 -15.25 -46.53 15.16
CA LYS A 864 -15.41 -47.64 16.13
C LYS A 864 -16.53 -47.35 17.12
N VAL A 865 -16.59 -46.13 17.65
CA VAL A 865 -17.68 -45.71 18.56
C VAL A 865 -19.03 -45.82 17.85
N VAL A 866 -19.14 -45.29 16.62
CA VAL A 866 -20.37 -45.37 15.81
C VAL A 866 -20.79 -46.81 15.54
N ALA A 867 -19.84 -47.70 15.20
CA ALA A 867 -20.13 -49.10 14.93
C ALA A 867 -20.71 -49.81 16.17
N ARG A 868 -20.08 -49.62 17.34
CA ARG A 868 -20.57 -50.14 18.62
C ARG A 868 -21.91 -49.54 19.03
N HIS A 869 -22.11 -48.24 18.81
CA HIS A 869 -23.35 -47.55 19.17
C HIS A 869 -24.54 -48.06 18.34
N ASN A 870 -24.34 -48.29 17.03
CA ASN A 870 -25.38 -48.77 16.13
C ASN A 870 -25.70 -50.27 16.30
N ASP A 871 -24.73 -51.08 16.72
CA ASP A 871 -24.90 -52.50 17.00
C ASP A 871 -24.27 -52.86 18.36
N PRO A 872 -25.06 -52.88 19.45
CA PRO A 872 -24.57 -53.23 20.79
C PRO A 872 -24.03 -54.65 20.91
N SER A 873 -24.33 -55.55 19.96
CA SER A 873 -23.76 -56.90 19.90
C SER A 873 -22.35 -56.93 19.29
N HIS A 874 -21.95 -55.83 18.65
CA HIS A 874 -20.63 -55.66 18.06
C HIS A 874 -19.60 -55.33 19.15
N THR A 875 -18.87 -56.35 19.62
CA THR A 875 -17.74 -56.15 20.54
C THR A 875 -16.58 -55.47 19.82
N CYS A 876 -16.52 -54.14 19.93
CA CYS A 876 -15.35 -53.36 19.49
C CYS A 876 -14.24 -53.47 20.54
N GLU A 877 -13.17 -54.18 20.17
CA GLU A 877 -11.96 -54.33 20.97
C GLU A 877 -11.42 -52.96 21.42
N GLY A 878 -11.32 -52.78 22.74
CA GLY A 878 -10.75 -51.60 23.40
C GLY A 878 -11.74 -50.53 23.90
N ILE A 879 -13.01 -50.52 23.49
CA ILE A 879 -13.99 -49.54 24.01
C ILE A 879 -14.60 -50.07 25.31
N THR A 880 -14.21 -49.48 26.43
CA THR A 880 -14.53 -49.95 27.80
C THR A 880 -15.65 -49.16 28.48
N GLN A 881 -16.08 -48.03 27.91
CA GLN A 881 -17.05 -47.13 28.54
C GLN A 881 -17.97 -46.40 27.55
N HIS A 882 -18.98 -45.72 28.10
CA HIS A 882 -19.80 -44.75 27.36
C HIS A 882 -18.99 -43.48 27.07
N THR A 883 -19.11 -42.92 25.87
CA THR A 883 -18.22 -41.88 25.34
C THR A 883 -18.94 -40.56 25.08
N VAL A 884 -18.18 -39.49 24.88
CA VAL A 884 -18.73 -38.19 24.45
C VAL A 884 -19.42 -38.27 23.08
N PHE A 885 -18.91 -39.14 22.19
CA PHE A 885 -19.52 -39.32 20.87
C PHE A 885 -20.82 -40.13 20.93
N ASP A 886 -21.04 -40.98 21.94
CA ASP A 886 -22.37 -41.59 22.17
C ASP A 886 -23.39 -40.51 22.54
N ASP A 887 -23.06 -39.64 23.52
CA ASP A 887 -23.92 -38.50 23.91
C ASP A 887 -24.23 -37.59 22.68
N PHE A 888 -23.26 -37.41 21.77
CA PHE A 888 -23.44 -36.64 20.53
C PHE A 888 -24.36 -37.35 19.52
N LEU A 889 -24.22 -38.68 19.37
CA LEU A 889 -25.07 -39.49 18.48
C LEU A 889 -26.53 -39.54 18.97
N ASP A 890 -26.76 -39.52 20.28
CA ASP A 890 -28.09 -39.49 20.90
C ASP A 890 -28.75 -38.09 20.87
N SER A 891 -27.99 -37.04 20.57
CA SER A 891 -28.49 -35.66 20.55
C SER A 891 -29.58 -35.42 19.49
N PRO A 892 -30.45 -34.39 19.64
CA PRO A 892 -31.49 -34.07 18.65
C PRO A 892 -30.96 -33.40 17.37
N LEU A 893 -29.65 -33.47 17.10
CA LEU A 893 -29.06 -32.91 15.89
C LEU A 893 -29.52 -33.66 14.61
N PRO A 894 -29.59 -32.97 13.46
CA PRO A 894 -29.94 -33.59 12.18
C PRO A 894 -29.02 -34.75 11.81
N LYS A 895 -29.53 -35.68 10.98
CA LYS A 895 -28.77 -36.88 10.56
C LYS A 895 -27.48 -36.52 9.83
N GLU A 896 -27.50 -35.45 9.05
CA GLU A 896 -26.36 -34.95 8.28
C GLU A 896 -25.17 -34.60 9.19
N GLU A 897 -25.43 -34.08 10.40
CA GLU A 897 -24.39 -33.74 11.37
C GLU A 897 -23.77 -34.97 12.07
N LYS A 898 -24.42 -36.13 11.92
CA LYS A 898 -24.01 -37.43 12.46
C LYS A 898 -23.39 -38.33 11.39
N GLU A 899 -23.16 -37.81 10.19
CA GLU A 899 -22.47 -38.54 9.14
C GLU A 899 -20.95 -38.62 9.39
N LYS A 900 -20.31 -39.59 8.73
CA LYS A 900 -18.87 -39.88 8.87
C LYS A 900 -17.99 -38.63 8.75
N GLY A 901 -18.26 -37.76 7.77
CA GLY A 901 -17.48 -36.55 7.52
C GLY A 901 -17.56 -35.53 8.67
N PRO A 902 -18.75 -34.97 8.95
CA PRO A 902 -18.96 -34.03 10.07
C PRO A 902 -18.51 -34.58 11.43
N LEU A 903 -18.77 -35.85 11.73
CA LEU A 903 -18.30 -36.49 12.97
C LEU A 903 -16.77 -36.54 13.05
N THR A 904 -16.09 -36.87 11.95
CA THR A 904 -14.63 -36.87 11.91
C THR A 904 -14.07 -35.46 12.14
N GLN A 905 -14.69 -34.43 11.56
CA GLN A 905 -14.29 -33.03 11.78
C GLN A 905 -14.47 -32.60 13.24
N GLN A 906 -15.54 -33.06 13.90
CA GLN A 906 -15.75 -32.81 15.33
C GLN A 906 -14.72 -33.53 16.20
N ALA A 907 -14.44 -34.80 15.91
CA ALA A 907 -13.42 -35.58 16.60
C ALA A 907 -12.07 -34.88 16.54
N ILE A 908 -11.64 -34.45 15.35
CA ILE A 908 -10.39 -33.71 15.15
C ILE A 908 -10.36 -32.44 16.00
N ALA A 909 -11.41 -31.61 15.94
CA ALA A 909 -11.41 -30.32 16.62
C ALA A 909 -11.34 -30.44 18.14
N ILE A 910 -12.12 -31.34 18.73
CA ILE A 910 -12.19 -31.51 20.20
C ILE A 910 -10.94 -32.26 20.70
N TRP A 911 -10.51 -33.29 19.97
CA TRP A 911 -9.33 -34.08 20.32
C TRP A 911 -8.04 -33.24 20.25
N SER A 912 -7.83 -32.50 19.16
CA SER A 912 -6.69 -31.58 19.03
C SER A 912 -6.72 -30.45 20.06
N GLY A 913 -7.90 -29.92 20.38
CA GLY A 913 -8.04 -28.88 21.39
C GLY A 913 -7.67 -29.36 22.80
N GLY A 914 -8.01 -30.60 23.15
CA GLY A 914 -7.85 -31.14 24.50
C GLY A 914 -6.42 -31.45 24.92
N TRP A 915 -5.55 -31.90 24.00
CA TRP A 915 -4.22 -32.40 24.38
C TRP A 915 -3.05 -31.42 24.13
N ASP A 916 -3.03 -30.69 23.01
CA ASP A 916 -1.85 -29.95 22.56
C ASP A 916 -1.83 -28.55 23.18
N THR A 917 -2.99 -27.91 23.31
CA THR A 917 -3.11 -26.63 24.02
C THR A 917 -2.81 -26.77 25.51
N VAL A 918 -3.30 -27.86 26.14
CA VAL A 918 -3.04 -28.17 27.55
C VAL A 918 -1.57 -28.55 27.74
N GLY A 919 -1.03 -29.40 26.88
CA GLY A 919 0.37 -29.79 26.95
C GLY A 919 1.35 -28.63 26.76
N PHE A 920 1.03 -27.68 25.88
CA PHE A 920 1.77 -26.43 25.77
C PHE A 920 1.73 -25.62 27.08
N VAL A 921 0.55 -25.40 27.66
CA VAL A 921 0.41 -24.65 28.91
C VAL A 921 1.17 -25.33 30.06
N LEU A 922 1.08 -26.66 30.20
CA LEU A 922 1.82 -27.43 31.20
C LEU A 922 3.33 -27.32 31.03
N THR A 923 3.82 -27.38 29.78
CA THR A 923 5.23 -27.18 29.47
C THR A 923 5.70 -25.79 29.91
N MET A 924 4.89 -24.76 29.64
CA MET A 924 5.21 -23.39 30.03
C MET A 924 5.09 -23.16 31.54
N ALA A 925 4.12 -23.78 32.23
CA ALA A 925 4.03 -23.75 33.69
C ALA A 925 5.30 -24.32 34.32
N ALA A 926 5.74 -25.50 33.85
CA ALA A 926 6.95 -26.13 34.34
C ALA A 926 8.19 -25.29 34.06
N TYR A 927 8.34 -24.77 32.84
CA TYR A 927 9.46 -23.88 32.50
C TYR A 927 9.53 -22.66 33.43
N GLN A 928 8.40 -21.96 33.62
CA GLN A 928 8.35 -20.77 34.46
C GLN A 928 8.68 -21.10 35.93
N LEU A 929 8.16 -22.20 36.48
CA LEU A 929 8.49 -22.62 37.86
C LEU A 929 9.96 -23.03 38.01
N LEU A 930 10.52 -23.74 37.02
CA LEU A 930 11.91 -24.17 37.05
C LEU A 930 12.91 -23.01 36.96
N GLN A 931 12.53 -21.92 36.30
CA GLN A 931 13.29 -20.67 36.25
C GLN A 931 13.11 -19.80 37.51
N ASN A 932 11.97 -19.94 38.22
CA ASN A 932 11.61 -19.12 39.38
C ASN A 932 11.57 -19.97 40.67
N ARG A 933 12.75 -20.20 41.27
CA ARG A 933 12.90 -21.06 42.45
C ARG A 933 12.06 -20.66 43.65
N ASP A 934 11.89 -19.37 43.90
CA ASP A 934 11.09 -18.88 45.02
C ASP A 934 9.60 -19.23 44.86
N ALA A 935 9.07 -19.10 43.63
CA ALA A 935 7.70 -19.49 43.31
C ALA A 935 7.52 -21.01 43.40
N GLU A 936 8.49 -21.78 42.92
CA GLU A 936 8.48 -23.24 43.01
C GLU A 936 8.48 -23.74 44.48
N GLN A 937 9.35 -23.18 45.32
CA GLN A 937 9.41 -23.53 46.75
C GLN A 937 8.13 -23.17 47.50
N ARG A 938 7.56 -22.01 47.20
CA ARG A 938 6.30 -21.57 47.82
C ARG A 938 5.12 -22.46 47.41
N LEU A 939 5.06 -22.86 46.12
CA LEU A 939 4.09 -23.84 45.65
C LEU A 939 4.26 -25.18 46.36
N TYR A 940 5.50 -25.67 46.46
CA TYR A 940 5.79 -26.93 47.15
C TYR A 940 5.31 -26.91 48.60
N GLN A 941 5.56 -25.81 49.32
CA GLN A 941 5.12 -25.69 50.71
C GLN A 941 3.59 -25.70 50.82
N GLU A 942 2.88 -24.94 49.98
CA GLU A 942 1.41 -24.94 49.95
C GLU A 942 0.84 -26.34 49.65
N LEU A 943 1.42 -27.03 48.67
CA LEU A 943 1.02 -28.40 48.32
C LEU A 943 1.32 -29.39 49.46
N LYS A 944 2.47 -29.25 50.13
CA LYS A 944 2.85 -30.12 51.26
C LYS A 944 1.92 -29.99 52.45
N ASP A 945 1.48 -28.75 52.74
CA ASP A 945 0.58 -28.48 53.86
C ASP A 945 -0.85 -28.98 53.58
N ALA A 946 -1.31 -28.86 52.33
CA ALA A 946 -2.65 -29.29 51.91
C ALA A 946 -2.75 -30.79 51.58
N TRP A 947 -1.67 -31.39 51.06
CA TRP A 947 -1.60 -32.78 50.61
C TRP A 947 -0.37 -33.47 51.23
N LYS A 948 -0.61 -34.05 52.41
CA LYS A 948 0.44 -34.58 53.30
C LYS A 948 1.18 -35.77 52.70
N ASP A 949 0.45 -36.78 52.23
CA ASP A 949 1.03 -37.98 51.63
C ASP A 949 0.95 -37.91 50.10
N PRO A 950 2.08 -37.69 49.40
CA PRO A 950 2.10 -37.60 47.95
C PRO A 950 1.84 -38.95 47.26
N ALA A 951 1.82 -40.08 47.99
CA ALA A 951 1.45 -41.38 47.45
C ALA A 951 -0.08 -41.54 47.28
N GLU A 952 -0.88 -40.82 48.05
CA GLU A 952 -2.34 -40.83 47.92
C GLU A 952 -2.81 -39.98 46.71
N PRO A 953 -3.92 -40.34 46.05
CA PRO A 953 -4.56 -39.49 45.04
C PRO A 953 -4.84 -38.07 45.56
N PRO A 954 -4.44 -36.99 44.86
CA PRO A 954 -4.79 -35.65 45.27
C PRO A 954 -6.29 -35.39 45.12
N ASP A 955 -6.92 -34.79 46.12
CA ASP A 955 -8.31 -34.34 46.05
C ASP A 955 -8.40 -33.05 45.23
N ILE A 956 -9.15 -33.10 44.12
CA ILE A 956 -9.30 -31.94 43.24
C ILE A 956 -10.01 -30.77 43.92
N SER A 957 -10.99 -31.04 44.79
CA SER A 957 -11.70 -29.98 45.49
C SER A 957 -10.78 -29.26 46.48
N ALA A 958 -9.84 -29.99 47.10
CA ALA A 958 -8.80 -29.38 47.92
C ALA A 958 -7.83 -28.52 47.08
N LEU A 959 -7.41 -28.99 45.90
CA LEU A 959 -6.52 -28.24 45.01
C LEU A 959 -7.18 -26.96 44.45
N GLU A 960 -8.49 -26.97 44.23
CA GLU A 960 -9.24 -25.80 43.77
C GLU A 960 -9.21 -24.63 44.76
N GLU A 961 -9.08 -24.93 46.06
CA GLU A 961 -9.02 -23.94 47.13
C GLU A 961 -7.61 -23.41 47.41
N LEU A 962 -6.58 -23.95 46.75
CA LEU A 962 -5.19 -23.51 46.96
C LEU A 962 -4.88 -22.20 46.23
N PRO A 963 -4.69 -21.08 46.96
CA PRO A 963 -4.60 -19.77 46.33
C PRO A 963 -3.34 -19.62 45.46
N TYR A 964 -2.19 -20.17 45.85
CA TYR A 964 -0.94 -19.98 45.12
C TYR A 964 -0.83 -20.90 43.90
N LEU A 965 -1.26 -22.17 43.99
CA LEU A 965 -1.40 -23.05 42.82
C LEU A 965 -2.28 -22.40 41.74
N ASN A 966 -3.45 -21.88 42.12
CA ASN A 966 -4.34 -21.22 41.17
C ASN A 966 -3.72 -19.94 40.60
N ALA A 967 -3.00 -19.16 41.42
CA ALA A 967 -2.30 -17.97 40.98
C ALA A 967 -1.22 -18.27 39.92
N ILE A 968 -0.45 -19.36 40.13
CA ILE A 968 0.55 -19.85 39.17
C ILE A 968 -0.10 -20.19 37.84
N LEU A 969 -1.17 -20.99 37.87
CA LEU A 969 -1.86 -21.42 36.66
C LEU A 969 -2.50 -20.25 35.91
N LYS A 970 -3.14 -19.31 36.61
CA LYS A 970 -3.69 -18.08 36.00
C LYS A 970 -2.59 -17.26 35.33
N GLU A 971 -1.44 -17.10 35.96
CA GLU A 971 -0.30 -16.38 35.39
C GLU A 971 0.29 -17.10 34.18
N THR A 972 0.36 -18.44 34.21
CA THR A 972 0.76 -19.23 33.04
C THR A 972 -0.24 -19.07 31.89
N PHE A 973 -1.55 -19.19 32.15
CA PHE A 973 -2.56 -19.00 31.11
C PHE A 973 -2.51 -17.60 30.47
N ARG A 974 -2.08 -16.59 31.24
CA ARG A 974 -1.90 -15.21 30.76
C ARG A 974 -0.67 -15.06 29.86
N LEU A 975 0.50 -15.48 30.33
CA LEU A 975 1.76 -15.31 29.60
C LEU A 975 1.93 -16.28 28.43
N SER A 976 1.33 -17.45 28.55
CA SER A 976 1.50 -18.55 27.60
C SER A 976 0.14 -19.16 27.28
N PRO A 977 -0.77 -18.39 26.65
CA PRO A 977 -2.07 -18.91 26.29
C PRO A 977 -1.89 -20.07 25.29
N GLY A 978 -2.60 -21.17 25.53
CA GLY A 978 -2.65 -22.30 24.60
C GLY A 978 -3.20 -21.93 23.21
N ALA A 979 -3.77 -20.72 23.05
CA ALA A 979 -4.14 -20.17 21.76
C ALA A 979 -3.80 -18.69 21.52
N LEU A 980 -3.07 -18.41 20.44
CA LEU A 980 -2.69 -17.06 19.97
C LEU A 980 -3.48 -16.65 18.73
N CYS A 981 -4.81 -16.61 18.86
CA CYS A 981 -5.67 -16.34 17.71
C CYS A 981 -6.25 -14.92 17.70
N ARG A 982 -6.37 -14.37 16.50
CA ARG A 982 -7.22 -13.22 16.20
C ARG A 982 -8.68 -13.68 16.19
N LEU A 983 -9.44 -13.30 17.23
CA LEU A 983 -10.86 -13.62 17.33
C LEU A 983 -11.68 -12.65 16.47
N SER A 984 -12.75 -13.14 15.84
CA SER A 984 -13.64 -12.32 15.01
C SER A 984 -15.11 -12.46 15.41
N ARG A 985 -15.88 -11.37 15.35
CA ARG A 985 -17.35 -11.36 15.43
C ARG A 985 -17.95 -10.47 14.35
N VAL A 986 -19.17 -10.81 13.96
CA VAL A 986 -19.97 -10.04 12.99
C VAL A 986 -21.37 -9.85 13.56
N ASN A 987 -21.83 -8.60 13.60
CA ASN A 987 -23.24 -8.30 13.81
C ASN A 987 -23.90 -7.97 12.47
N PRO A 988 -24.69 -8.88 11.87
CA PRO A 988 -25.31 -8.61 10.58
C PRO A 988 -26.47 -7.60 10.66
N ASN A 989 -27.03 -7.37 11.84
CA ASN A 989 -28.33 -6.71 11.98
C ASN A 989 -28.27 -5.29 12.55
N ARG A 990 -27.20 -4.94 13.28
CA ARG A 990 -27.07 -3.63 13.93
C ARG A 990 -25.65 -3.10 13.82
N ALA A 991 -25.54 -1.77 13.79
CA ALA A 991 -24.27 -1.08 13.88
C ALA A 991 -23.70 -1.26 15.29
N GLU A 992 -22.39 -1.47 15.39
CA GLU A 992 -21.68 -1.49 16.67
C GLU A 992 -21.19 -0.09 17.02
N GLN A 993 -21.17 0.24 18.30
CA GLN A 993 -20.63 1.51 18.79
C GLN A 993 -19.28 1.26 19.45
N TYR A 994 -18.25 2.02 19.06
CA TYR A 994 -16.93 2.02 19.68
C TYR A 994 -16.51 3.47 19.95
N GLY A 995 -16.53 3.91 21.22
CA GLY A 995 -16.35 5.32 21.56
C GLY A 995 -17.33 6.22 20.78
N ASN A 996 -16.80 7.17 20.00
CA ASN A 996 -17.61 8.04 19.12
C ASN A 996 -17.85 7.45 17.71
N TRP A 997 -17.32 6.27 17.42
CA TRP A 997 -17.39 5.64 16.10
C TRP A 997 -18.58 4.68 16.01
N LYS A 998 -19.35 4.81 14.93
CA LYS A 998 -20.43 3.89 14.57
C LYS A 998 -19.95 2.94 13.47
N ILE A 999 -19.74 1.67 13.82
CA ILE A 999 -19.28 0.61 12.92
C ILE A 999 -20.50 0.00 12.21
N PRO A 1000 -20.58 0.00 10.87
CA PRO A 1000 -21.76 -0.49 10.14
C PRO A 1000 -22.08 -1.98 10.40
N PRO A 1001 -23.37 -2.39 10.33
CA PRO A 1001 -23.75 -3.80 10.35
C PRO A 1001 -23.01 -4.58 9.27
N GLY A 1002 -22.69 -5.84 9.56
CA GLY A 1002 -21.98 -6.74 8.64
C GLY A 1002 -20.46 -6.52 8.58
N THR A 1003 -19.92 -5.53 9.29
CA THR A 1003 -18.47 -5.35 9.43
C THR A 1003 -17.89 -6.42 10.36
N ILE A 1004 -16.78 -7.03 9.97
CA ILE A 1004 -16.03 -7.96 10.85
C ILE A 1004 -15.25 -7.13 11.86
N ILE A 1005 -15.47 -7.40 13.14
CA ILE A 1005 -14.68 -6.83 14.23
C ILE A 1005 -13.79 -7.94 14.77
N SER A 1006 -12.48 -7.70 14.78
CA SER A 1006 -11.50 -8.63 15.32
C SER A 1006 -10.66 -8.02 16.44
N MET A 1007 -10.26 -8.86 17.39
CA MET A 1007 -9.40 -8.53 18.52
C MET A 1007 -8.53 -9.75 18.81
N SER A 1008 -7.26 -9.56 19.17
CA SER A 1008 -6.34 -10.66 19.41
C SER A 1008 -6.22 -10.98 20.90
N ILE A 1009 -6.21 -12.27 21.26
CA ILE A 1009 -6.02 -12.72 22.65
C ILE A 1009 -4.73 -12.15 23.28
N PRO A 1010 -3.56 -12.17 22.59
CA PRO A 1010 -2.32 -11.67 23.15
C PRO A 1010 -2.39 -10.19 23.55
N ASP A 1011 -3.08 -9.37 22.75
CA ASP A 1011 -3.19 -7.93 22.99
C ASP A 1011 -3.84 -7.62 24.35
N VAL A 1012 -4.80 -8.45 24.78
CA VAL A 1012 -5.47 -8.29 26.07
C VAL A 1012 -4.62 -8.85 27.21
N LEU A 1013 -3.99 -10.01 27.01
CA LEU A 1013 -3.19 -10.69 28.04
C LEU A 1013 -1.84 -10.00 28.33
N SER A 1014 -1.38 -9.14 27.41
CA SER A 1014 -0.16 -8.34 27.55
C SER A 1014 -0.43 -6.83 27.64
N ASP A 1015 -1.69 -6.40 27.83
CA ASP A 1015 -2.03 -4.98 27.96
C ASP A 1015 -1.44 -4.39 29.25
N GLU A 1016 -0.37 -3.60 29.13
CA GLU A 1016 0.31 -2.95 30.25
C GLU A 1016 -0.62 -2.02 31.06
N SER A 1017 -1.73 -1.53 30.49
CA SER A 1017 -2.71 -0.73 31.23
C SER A 1017 -3.53 -1.56 32.22
N ILE A 1018 -3.60 -2.88 32.00
CA ILE A 1018 -4.27 -3.85 32.89
C ILE A 1018 -3.26 -4.54 33.79
N TRP A 1019 -2.17 -5.05 33.20
CA TRP A 1019 -1.21 -5.92 33.88
C TRP A 1019 -0.01 -5.20 34.47
N GLY A 1020 0.15 -3.90 34.19
CA GLY A 1020 1.27 -3.07 34.64
C GLY A 1020 2.50 -3.17 33.73
N PRO A 1021 3.56 -2.39 34.03
CA PRO A 1021 4.82 -2.41 33.25
C PRO A 1021 5.58 -3.73 33.40
N ASP A 1022 5.23 -4.56 34.39
CA ASP A 1022 5.76 -5.90 34.59
C ASP A 1022 4.91 -6.98 33.89
N ALA A 1023 4.06 -6.61 32.92
CA ALA A 1023 3.18 -7.52 32.19
C ALA A 1023 3.91 -8.71 31.55
N ALA A 1024 5.17 -8.55 31.14
CA ALA A 1024 5.96 -9.63 30.54
C ALA A 1024 6.59 -10.59 31.58
N ILE A 1025 6.53 -10.26 32.87
CA ILE A 1025 7.19 -11.02 33.95
C ILE A 1025 6.20 -12.02 34.56
N PHE A 1026 6.67 -13.25 34.77
CA PHE A 1026 5.92 -14.28 35.49
C PHE A 1026 5.86 -13.94 36.98
N ARG A 1027 4.69 -13.46 37.43
CA ARG A 1027 4.46 -13.03 38.82
C ARG A 1027 3.10 -13.50 39.33
N PRO A 1028 3.01 -14.74 39.86
CA PRO A 1028 1.76 -15.29 40.40
C PRO A 1028 1.12 -14.41 41.47
N GLU A 1029 1.90 -13.66 42.25
CA GLU A 1029 1.43 -12.85 43.38
C GLU A 1029 0.36 -11.83 42.99
N ARG A 1030 0.29 -11.41 41.72
CA ARG A 1030 -0.74 -10.47 41.24
C ARG A 1030 -2.17 -11.01 41.43
N TRP A 1031 -2.32 -12.34 41.43
CA TRP A 1031 -3.61 -13.00 41.56
C TRP A 1031 -4.07 -13.17 43.02
N LEU A 1032 -3.20 -12.95 44.00
CA LEU A 1032 -3.52 -13.12 45.42
C LEU A 1032 -4.27 -11.93 46.03
N HIS A 1033 -4.12 -10.73 45.44
CA HIS A 1033 -4.69 -9.50 45.96
C HIS A 1033 -5.81 -8.94 45.07
N ASP A 1034 -5.60 -8.92 43.75
CA ASP A 1034 -6.50 -8.27 42.77
C ASP A 1034 -7.23 -9.28 41.86
N GLY A 1035 -7.25 -10.57 42.23
CA GLY A 1035 -7.63 -11.67 41.34
C GLY A 1035 -9.03 -11.55 40.70
N ALA A 1036 -10.01 -11.02 41.44
CA ALA A 1036 -11.40 -10.92 40.94
C ALA A 1036 -11.56 -9.91 39.78
N GLU A 1037 -10.83 -8.80 39.79
CA GLU A 1037 -10.84 -7.83 38.68
C GLU A 1037 -10.01 -8.34 37.50
N LEU A 1038 -8.88 -9.00 37.77
CA LEU A 1038 -7.98 -9.54 36.74
C LEU A 1038 -8.57 -10.73 35.98
N ASP A 1039 -9.45 -11.51 36.61
CA ASP A 1039 -10.17 -12.62 35.97
C ASP A 1039 -10.98 -12.14 34.75
N ARG A 1040 -11.41 -10.88 34.75
CA ARG A 1040 -12.05 -10.26 33.59
C ARG A 1040 -11.13 -10.18 32.37
N TYR A 1041 -9.82 -10.06 32.54
CA TYR A 1041 -8.90 -9.89 31.41
C TYR A 1041 -8.19 -11.19 31.03
N LEU A 1042 -8.39 -12.28 31.77
CA LEU A 1042 -7.90 -13.62 31.44
C LEU A 1042 -8.75 -14.27 30.32
N VAL A 1043 -8.53 -13.80 29.09
CA VAL A 1043 -9.33 -14.20 27.90
C VAL A 1043 -8.76 -15.39 27.13
N THR A 1044 -7.86 -16.17 27.73
CA THR A 1044 -7.15 -17.31 27.13
C THR A 1044 -8.10 -18.34 26.51
N PHE A 1045 -9.28 -18.53 27.09
CA PHE A 1045 -10.31 -19.46 26.61
C PHE A 1045 -11.39 -18.80 25.73
N SER A 1046 -11.15 -17.57 25.26
CA SER A 1046 -12.20 -16.65 24.81
C SER A 1046 -13.22 -16.36 25.92
N LYS A 1047 -14.35 -15.74 25.58
CA LYS A 1047 -15.40 -15.36 26.53
C LYS A 1047 -16.82 -15.56 25.96
N GLY A 1048 -17.78 -15.43 26.87
CA GLY A 1048 -19.19 -15.30 26.54
C GLY A 1048 -19.79 -16.54 25.90
N THR A 1049 -20.67 -16.34 24.93
CA THR A 1049 -21.45 -17.42 24.33
C THR A 1049 -20.63 -18.46 23.57
N ARG A 1050 -19.38 -18.12 23.18
CA ARG A 1050 -18.49 -18.99 22.39
C ARG A 1050 -17.20 -19.35 23.13
N VAL A 1051 -17.23 -19.31 24.47
CA VAL A 1051 -16.12 -19.75 25.33
C VAL A 1051 -15.74 -21.22 25.08
N CYS A 1052 -14.47 -21.54 25.27
CA CYS A 1052 -13.92 -22.89 25.10
C CYS A 1052 -14.81 -23.96 25.77
N PRO A 1053 -15.17 -25.06 25.08
CA PRO A 1053 -15.91 -26.16 25.68
C PRO A 1053 -15.14 -26.90 26.77
N GLY A 1054 -13.83 -27.07 26.60
CA GLY A 1054 -13.00 -27.86 27.51
C GLY A 1054 -12.38 -27.06 28.65
N ILE A 1055 -12.86 -25.85 28.98
CA ILE A 1055 -12.23 -25.00 30.00
C ILE A 1055 -12.12 -25.70 31.36
N GLU A 1056 -13.18 -26.38 31.81
CA GLU A 1056 -13.19 -27.11 33.08
C GLU A 1056 -12.18 -28.27 33.09
N LEU A 1057 -12.13 -29.05 32.00
CA LEU A 1057 -11.18 -30.16 31.87
C LEU A 1057 -9.73 -29.65 31.87
N ALA A 1058 -9.46 -28.55 31.15
CA ALA A 1058 -8.12 -27.95 31.13
C ALA A 1058 -7.68 -27.50 32.54
N TRP A 1059 -8.58 -26.89 33.32
CA TRP A 1059 -8.29 -26.51 34.72
C TRP A 1059 -8.01 -27.72 35.61
N ILE A 1060 -8.82 -28.78 35.49
CA ILE A 1060 -8.65 -30.03 36.21
C ILE A 1060 -7.28 -30.66 35.91
N GLU A 1061 -6.96 -30.85 34.63
CA GLU A 1061 -5.71 -31.48 34.18
C GLU A 1061 -4.49 -30.66 34.63
N THR A 1062 -4.52 -29.34 34.41
CA THR A 1062 -3.40 -28.46 34.78
C THR A 1062 -3.14 -28.43 36.28
N ARG A 1063 -4.19 -28.37 37.11
CA ARG A 1063 -4.04 -28.46 38.59
C ARG A 1063 -3.44 -29.79 39.01
N LEU A 1064 -4.04 -30.90 38.58
CA LEU A 1064 -3.62 -32.22 39.03
C LEU A 1064 -2.18 -32.53 38.59
N VAL A 1065 -1.81 -32.21 37.34
CA VAL A 1065 -0.47 -32.47 36.81
C VAL A 1065 0.57 -31.61 37.52
N VAL A 1066 0.36 -30.28 37.63
CA VAL A 1066 1.32 -29.39 38.29
C VAL A 1066 1.45 -29.75 39.77
N ALA A 1067 0.35 -29.98 40.48
CA ALA A 1067 0.39 -30.39 41.89
C ALA A 1067 1.14 -31.71 42.08
N SER A 1068 0.84 -32.73 41.26
CA SER A 1068 1.47 -34.04 41.36
C SER A 1068 2.98 -34.00 41.13
N LEU A 1069 3.44 -33.24 40.14
CA LEU A 1069 4.88 -33.17 39.83
C LEU A 1069 5.65 -32.36 40.88
N PHE A 1070 5.19 -31.15 41.21
CA PHE A 1070 5.94 -30.25 42.09
C PHE A 1070 5.83 -30.63 43.58
N ARG A 1071 4.82 -31.42 43.98
CA ARG A 1071 4.77 -32.03 45.31
C ARG A 1071 5.76 -33.21 45.47
N ARG A 1072 5.93 -34.01 44.41
CA ARG A 1072 6.71 -35.27 44.43
C ARG A 1072 8.18 -35.11 44.06
N TYR A 1073 8.52 -34.12 43.23
CA TYR A 1073 9.84 -34.02 42.63
C TYR A 1073 10.45 -32.64 42.78
N GLU A 1074 11.76 -32.62 43.04
CA GLU A 1074 12.67 -31.51 42.83
C GLU A 1074 13.25 -31.65 41.42
N MET A 1075 13.05 -30.65 40.57
CA MET A 1075 13.45 -30.69 39.16
C MET A 1075 14.37 -29.51 38.79
N THR A 1076 15.29 -29.73 37.86
CA THR A 1076 16.22 -28.72 37.29
C THR A 1076 16.28 -28.89 35.78
N ILE A 1077 16.30 -27.79 35.01
CA ILE A 1077 16.50 -27.86 33.56
C ILE A 1077 17.92 -28.38 33.30
N ALA A 1078 18.06 -29.40 32.45
CA ALA A 1078 19.35 -30.01 32.15
C ALA A 1078 20.29 -28.99 31.45
N PRO A 1079 21.58 -28.88 31.84
CA PRO A 1079 22.51 -27.90 31.26
C PRO A 1079 22.67 -28.01 29.74
N GLU A 1080 22.62 -29.22 29.18
CA GLU A 1080 22.66 -29.46 27.73
C GLU A 1080 21.43 -28.95 26.95
N ALA A 1081 20.38 -28.48 27.63
CA ALA A 1081 19.15 -28.03 26.99
C ALA A 1081 19.32 -26.72 26.20
N GLY A 1082 20.24 -25.84 26.62
CA GLY A 1082 20.54 -24.58 25.93
C GLY A 1082 19.33 -23.64 25.73
N ILE A 1083 18.29 -23.76 26.56
CA ILE A 1083 17.02 -23.03 26.41
C ILE A 1083 17.19 -21.59 26.89
N SER A 1084 16.87 -20.62 26.02
CA SER A 1084 16.81 -19.19 26.35
C SER A 1084 15.38 -18.65 26.27
N ASP A 1085 15.15 -17.47 26.86
CA ASP A 1085 13.85 -16.78 26.77
C ASP A 1085 13.46 -16.39 25.33
N ASP A 1086 14.44 -16.29 24.41
CA ASP A 1086 14.19 -16.06 22.98
C ASP A 1086 13.64 -17.31 22.28
N ASP A 1087 13.83 -18.50 22.86
CA ASP A 1087 13.39 -19.78 22.31
C ASP A 1087 11.94 -20.12 22.64
N ILE A 1088 11.33 -19.44 23.63
CA ILE A 1088 9.92 -19.59 24.05
C ILE A 1088 8.98 -18.53 23.46
N MET A 1089 9.51 -17.56 22.72
CA MET A 1089 8.68 -16.52 22.11
C MET A 1089 7.96 -17.05 20.85
N PRO A 1090 6.64 -16.81 20.70
CA PRO A 1090 5.91 -17.21 19.51
C PRO A 1090 6.55 -16.64 18.23
N TYR A 1091 6.84 -17.51 17.28
CA TYR A 1091 7.54 -17.18 16.04
C TYR A 1091 6.59 -16.76 14.90
N TYR A 1092 5.34 -17.27 14.90
CA TYR A 1092 4.26 -16.93 13.96
C TYR A 1092 2.84 -17.22 14.50
N GLU A 1093 1.81 -16.64 13.86
CA GLU A 1093 0.39 -16.84 14.22
C GLU A 1093 -0.04 -18.28 13.91
N GLY A 1094 -0.54 -18.99 14.93
CA GLY A 1094 -1.08 -20.35 14.86
C GLY A 1094 -2.14 -20.55 15.95
N PHE A 1095 -3.01 -21.55 15.79
CA PHE A 1095 -4.01 -21.85 16.84
C PHE A 1095 -3.32 -22.20 18.15
N THR A 1096 -2.27 -23.01 18.14
CA THR A 1096 -1.34 -23.22 19.26
C THR A 1096 -0.03 -22.49 18.94
N PRO A 1097 0.64 -21.83 19.91
CA PRO A 1097 1.90 -21.13 19.67
C PRO A 1097 2.96 -22.04 19.07
N VAL A 1098 3.67 -21.56 18.04
CA VAL A 1098 4.89 -22.21 17.55
C VAL A 1098 6.06 -21.28 17.82
N VAL A 1099 7.09 -21.75 18.52
CA VAL A 1099 8.25 -20.93 18.96
C VAL A 1099 9.50 -21.25 18.13
N LYS A 1100 10.49 -20.35 18.12
CA LYS A 1100 11.52 -20.24 17.08
C LYS A 1100 12.47 -21.45 16.97
N ASN A 1101 12.81 -22.07 18.11
CA ASN A 1101 13.77 -23.17 18.21
C ASN A 1101 13.30 -24.31 19.13
N TRP A 1102 12.07 -24.25 19.65
CA TRP A 1102 11.56 -25.18 20.65
C TRP A 1102 10.08 -25.46 20.36
N ILE A 1103 9.62 -26.70 20.49
CA ILE A 1103 8.47 -27.04 21.37
C ILE A 1103 8.44 -28.54 21.70
N SER A 1104 9.37 -29.30 21.13
CA SER A 1104 9.37 -30.76 21.22
C SER A 1104 10.00 -31.33 22.49
N ARG A 1105 10.77 -30.55 23.28
CA ARG A 1105 11.58 -31.11 24.39
C ARG A 1105 11.83 -30.18 25.59
N LEU A 1106 11.53 -30.61 26.81
CA LEU A 1106 11.95 -29.93 28.05
C LEU A 1106 12.71 -30.94 28.93
N PRO A 1107 14.00 -31.17 28.67
CA PRO A 1107 14.78 -32.14 29.43
C PRO A 1107 15.09 -31.59 30.82
N VAL A 1108 14.71 -32.34 31.85
CA VAL A 1108 14.93 -32.00 33.26
C VAL A 1108 15.61 -33.15 33.99
N GLU A 1109 16.50 -32.82 34.91
CA GLU A 1109 16.95 -33.76 35.93
C GLU A 1109 15.88 -33.81 37.04
N VAL A 1110 15.56 -35.02 37.51
CA VAL A 1110 14.50 -35.25 38.48
C VAL A 1110 15.07 -35.92 39.73
N LYS A 1111 14.69 -35.42 40.90
CA LYS A 1111 15.01 -36.00 42.20
C LYS A 1111 13.73 -36.06 43.04
N SER A 1112 13.43 -37.21 43.62
CA SER A 1112 12.26 -37.35 44.51
C SER A 1112 12.40 -36.49 45.77
N ARG A 1113 11.29 -35.93 46.23
CA ARG A 1113 11.16 -35.21 47.49
C ARG A 1113 10.56 -36.13 48.56
N ASP A 1114 10.98 -35.91 49.80
CA ASP A 1114 10.44 -36.60 50.98
C ASP A 1114 9.06 -36.07 51.40
#